data_AF-A0A351WMM7-F1
#
_entry.id   AF-A0A351WMM7-F1
#
_cell.length_a   1.000
_cell.length_b   1.000
_cell.length_c   1.000
_cell.angle_alpha   90.00
_cell.angle_beta   90.00
_cell.angle_gamma   90.00
#
_symmetry.space_group_name_H-M   'P 1'
#
loop_
_entity.id
_entity.type
_entity.pdbx_description
1 polymer ?
#
loop_
_entity_poly.entity_id
_entity_poly.type
_entity_poly.pdbx_seq_one_letter_code
_entity_poly.pdbx_strand_id
1 'polypeptide(L)'
;EGVADRCVFRGNSAGNSAGACSMGTARNCLFVENSAYGGGACVAGRSENCTFVSNHAGDEGGGAANQFVFNSLFYSNTPDDYIEHNFSGHGGSGSPVGCISNSTLTPARGRLLANVAAGDYRPLPGSRCQDRGVNLPWMDGEAVDLAGHPRIVNGTADQGAYELGACGRLLCHTVPQSYEGLAPHTAVFQCFVVGSNTSTLFYEWDFDDDGQVDLSGPDLACVSNVFASCGMNPFSVTVRNDAGETSTDRDYLTIYPAMAFVSPSGSSEYPYTNWETAATNPQDALNASGNGSVVWVADGNYPIPCITTEAYAVYVPFMITNGIRLQSVNPRWSTLDGRGRARCLEVRHPDAVVDGFVIQHAGSVGAWVESGTLLNCLVRDNPGHAGVLAGSSYLAVTARIARCVISGNGAGIVSSGYDGVMVDECLVSSNGPGGGIRVEYRGVIRRSSIIGNWLEGAYAAYGGGVTCYERCRIEDCLIRDNRVHTTNHQGRGGGVMISGSNDIINCTMVGNSADIGGGVSSPFGSYGRIVNSIIWSNTAIVSNSNCDLARVTISRSCTQPPQSGEGNLCEEPGFVDVAQGDFHLAMGSPCIDAGASEFEPSVDLDGAPRPLDGNHDGVAAFDMGCYEFAHPLADSDGDTLTDASEVAMGINPMARDSDGDGADDREEGIAGTDAGDGASVFAVRTTEPCADGFVVRWSSAPDRTYALIRSTNLLEDFSILADDIPATPPENCYTDTVAQAEFHAYQVQVRE
;
A
#
# COMPACT_ATOMS: atom_id res chain seq x y z
N GLU A 1 34.00 -21.73 7.04
CA GLU A 1 32.71 -21.78 7.76
C GLU A 1 32.53 -23.17 8.34
N GLY A 2 32.00 -23.29 9.55
CA GLY A 2 31.78 -24.58 10.21
C GLY A 2 30.56 -25.32 9.62
N VAL A 3 30.61 -26.65 9.61
CA VAL A 3 29.50 -27.51 9.18
C VAL A 3 29.13 -28.45 10.33
N ALA A 4 27.88 -28.42 10.77
CA ALA A 4 27.29 -29.45 11.61
C ALA A 4 26.58 -30.46 10.71
N ASP A 5 27.00 -31.72 10.72
CA ASP A 5 26.42 -32.80 9.91
C ASP A 5 25.89 -33.91 10.83
N ARG A 6 24.64 -34.34 10.63
CA ARG A 6 23.96 -35.40 11.38
C ARG A 6 24.04 -35.22 12.90
N CYS A 7 23.87 -33.98 13.35
CA CYS A 7 23.90 -33.61 14.77
C CYS A 7 22.48 -33.46 15.34
N VAL A 8 22.34 -33.71 16.65
CA VAL A 8 21.09 -33.46 17.39
C VAL A 8 21.33 -32.36 18.42
N PHE A 9 20.56 -31.28 18.32
CA PHE A 9 20.58 -30.16 19.24
C PHE A 9 19.25 -30.10 19.98
N ARG A 10 19.29 -30.36 21.29
CA ARG A 10 18.08 -30.45 22.10
C ARG A 10 18.15 -29.61 23.37
N GLY A 11 17.12 -28.82 23.63
CA GLY A 11 16.96 -28.13 24.91
C GLY A 11 17.99 -27.03 25.19
N ASN A 12 18.65 -26.51 24.16
CA ASN A 12 19.65 -25.45 24.33
C ASN A 12 18.97 -24.09 24.45
N SER A 13 19.58 -23.16 25.20
CA SER A 13 19.05 -21.81 25.37
C SER A 13 20.13 -20.73 25.23
N ALA A 14 19.80 -19.62 24.57
CA ALA A 14 20.67 -18.46 24.40
C ALA A 14 19.91 -17.14 24.57
N GLY A 15 20.58 -16.08 25.03
CA GLY A 15 19.92 -14.82 25.37
C GLY A 15 19.68 -13.82 24.22
N ASN A 16 20.33 -13.97 23.07
CA ASN A 16 20.30 -12.92 22.01
C ASN A 16 20.36 -13.42 20.55
N SER A 17 21.02 -14.55 20.28
CA SER A 17 21.18 -15.09 18.91
C SER A 17 20.39 -16.39 18.78
N ALA A 18 21.01 -17.48 18.32
CA ALA A 18 20.35 -18.77 18.17
C ALA A 18 20.56 -19.71 19.37
N GLY A 19 19.59 -20.58 19.63
CA GLY A 19 19.67 -21.58 20.69
C GLY A 19 20.72 -22.66 20.43
N ALA A 20 21.02 -22.96 19.15
CA ALA A 20 21.96 -24.02 18.79
C ALA A 20 23.05 -23.58 17.79
N CYS A 21 22.71 -23.04 16.63
CA CYS A 21 23.68 -22.69 15.59
C CYS A 21 23.54 -21.25 15.12
N SER A 22 24.63 -20.47 15.22
CA SER A 22 24.70 -19.11 14.68
C SER A 22 25.82 -19.04 13.66
N MET A 23 25.49 -18.69 12.42
CA MET A 23 26.39 -18.67 11.27
C MET A 23 26.98 -20.05 10.90
N GLY A 24 27.12 -20.36 9.60
CA GLY A 24 27.59 -21.65 9.10
C GLY A 24 26.49 -22.56 8.53
N THR A 25 26.79 -23.84 8.29
CA THR A 25 25.88 -24.79 7.63
C THR A 25 25.48 -25.95 8.56
N ALA A 26 24.18 -26.26 8.65
CA ALA A 26 23.65 -27.48 9.26
C ALA A 26 23.15 -28.44 8.17
N ARG A 27 23.52 -29.72 8.26
CA ARG A 27 23.14 -30.80 7.32
C ARG A 27 22.60 -31.99 8.06
N ASN A 28 21.43 -32.51 7.67
CA ASN A 28 20.84 -33.69 8.32
C ASN A 28 20.68 -33.55 9.85
N CYS A 29 20.58 -32.32 10.35
CA CYS A 29 20.53 -32.06 11.78
C CYS A 29 19.09 -32.02 12.30
N LEU A 30 18.91 -32.43 13.55
CA LEU A 30 17.66 -32.35 14.28
C LEU A 30 17.77 -31.29 15.38
N PHE A 31 16.85 -30.34 15.39
CA PHE A 31 16.76 -29.24 16.36
C PHE A 31 15.44 -29.33 17.12
N VAL A 32 15.49 -29.64 18.41
CA VAL A 32 14.30 -29.89 19.23
C VAL A 32 14.32 -29.04 20.49
N GLU A 33 13.23 -28.34 20.80
CA GLU A 33 13.05 -27.66 22.10
C GLU A 33 14.17 -26.66 22.44
N ASN A 34 14.82 -26.04 21.44
CA ASN A 34 15.80 -24.99 21.65
C ASN A 34 15.10 -23.64 21.78
N SER A 35 15.69 -22.71 22.53
CA SER A 35 15.10 -21.40 22.77
C SER A 35 16.12 -20.26 22.68
N ALA A 36 15.78 -19.18 21.98
CA ALA A 36 16.60 -17.98 22.00
C ALA A 36 15.80 -16.71 21.67
N TYR A 37 16.44 -15.54 21.60
CA TYR A 37 15.75 -14.31 21.20
C TYR A 37 15.42 -14.28 19.70
N GLY A 38 16.38 -14.61 18.81
CA GLY A 38 16.16 -14.65 17.35
C GLY A 38 16.52 -16.00 16.74
N GLY A 39 15.59 -16.64 16.02
CA GLY A 39 15.84 -17.94 15.42
C GLY A 39 16.01 -19.04 16.47
N GLY A 40 14.91 -19.56 17.03
CA GLY A 40 14.91 -20.34 18.28
C GLY A 40 15.93 -21.48 18.33
N ALA A 41 16.27 -22.09 17.18
CA ALA A 41 17.40 -22.99 17.05
C ALA A 41 18.58 -22.45 16.21
N CYS A 42 18.32 -21.75 15.09
CA CYS A 42 19.36 -21.35 14.13
C CYS A 42 19.22 -19.90 13.65
N VAL A 43 20.34 -19.18 13.45
CA VAL A 43 20.34 -17.80 12.92
C VAL A 43 21.47 -17.50 11.93
N ALA A 44 21.20 -16.70 10.88
CA ALA A 44 22.22 -16.13 9.98
C ALA A 44 23.14 -17.14 9.25
N GLY A 45 22.60 -18.23 8.70
CA GLY A 45 23.37 -19.35 8.13
C GLY A 45 22.60 -20.15 7.08
N ARG A 46 22.95 -21.44 6.90
CA ARG A 46 22.31 -22.35 5.95
C ARG A 46 21.89 -23.67 6.60
N SER A 47 20.69 -24.16 6.30
CA SER A 47 20.17 -25.45 6.78
C SER A 47 19.75 -26.31 5.59
N GLU A 48 20.26 -27.53 5.50
CA GLU A 48 20.00 -28.47 4.42
C GLU A 48 19.54 -29.81 5.01
N ASN A 49 18.32 -30.23 4.67
CA ASN A 49 17.74 -31.47 5.18
C ASN A 49 17.72 -31.54 6.71
N CYS A 50 17.32 -30.46 7.37
CA CYS A 50 17.21 -30.39 8.82
C CYS A 50 15.76 -30.54 9.28
N THR A 51 15.54 -31.02 10.50
CA THR A 51 14.22 -31.08 11.14
C THR A 51 14.20 -30.17 12.37
N PHE A 52 13.27 -29.23 12.44
CA PHE A 52 13.10 -28.24 13.52
C PHE A 52 11.76 -28.47 14.22
N VAL A 53 11.78 -28.83 15.50
CA VAL A 53 10.59 -29.20 16.26
C VAL A 53 10.50 -28.47 17.58
N SER A 54 9.39 -27.79 17.85
CA SER A 54 9.10 -27.19 19.16
C SER A 54 10.17 -26.24 19.68
N ASN A 55 10.90 -25.55 18.79
CA ASN A 55 11.84 -24.51 19.17
C ASN A 55 11.10 -23.18 19.40
N HIS A 56 11.68 -22.29 20.18
CA HIS A 56 11.04 -21.06 20.62
C HIS A 56 11.94 -19.83 20.40
N ALA A 57 11.39 -18.76 19.81
CA ALA A 57 12.06 -17.48 19.65
C ALA A 57 11.34 -16.37 20.43
N GLY A 58 12.07 -15.39 20.97
CA GLY A 58 11.49 -14.21 21.62
C GLY A 58 11.14 -13.05 20.67
N ASP A 59 11.49 -13.19 19.39
CA ASP A 59 11.26 -12.19 18.34
C ASP A 59 10.71 -12.89 17.09
N GLU A 60 11.54 -13.24 16.11
CA GLU A 60 11.14 -13.89 14.85
C GLU A 60 11.70 -15.31 14.65
N GLY A 61 11.02 -16.10 13.82
CA GLY A 61 11.52 -17.39 13.31
C GLY A 61 11.69 -18.46 14.39
N GLY A 62 10.58 -18.95 14.96
CA GLY A 62 10.58 -19.89 16.09
C GLY A 62 11.56 -21.07 15.99
N GLY A 63 11.80 -21.59 14.79
CA GLY A 63 12.82 -22.60 14.49
C GLY A 63 14.14 -21.99 14.00
N ALA A 64 14.08 -21.13 12.99
CA ALA A 64 15.24 -20.51 12.38
C ALA A 64 14.96 -19.08 11.89
N ALA A 65 15.92 -18.16 12.02
CA ALA A 65 15.77 -16.77 11.56
C ALA A 65 16.94 -16.36 10.65
N ASN A 66 16.67 -15.56 9.62
CA ASN A 66 17.67 -15.11 8.64
C ASN A 66 18.54 -16.25 8.08
N GLN A 67 17.93 -17.39 7.75
CA GLN A 67 18.61 -18.61 7.32
C GLN A 67 18.25 -18.98 5.88
N PHE A 68 19.20 -19.56 5.12
CA PHE A 68 18.90 -20.22 3.86
C PHE A 68 18.49 -21.66 4.11
N VAL A 69 17.25 -22.03 3.79
CA VAL A 69 16.67 -23.33 4.14
C VAL A 69 16.43 -24.15 2.88
N PHE A 70 16.94 -25.38 2.84
CA PHE A 70 16.75 -26.34 1.76
C PHE A 70 16.28 -27.68 2.31
N ASN A 71 15.26 -28.29 1.69
CA ASN A 71 14.74 -29.62 2.00
C ASN A 71 14.50 -29.87 3.50
N SER A 72 14.16 -28.86 4.28
CA SER A 72 14.07 -29.00 5.73
C SER A 72 12.61 -29.07 6.18
N LEU A 73 12.38 -29.64 7.36
CA LEU A 73 11.07 -29.83 7.97
C LEU A 73 10.94 -28.97 9.22
N PHE A 74 9.85 -28.22 9.34
CA PHE A 74 9.54 -27.41 10.52
C PHE A 74 8.19 -27.82 11.11
N TYR A 75 8.16 -28.09 12.42
CA TYR A 75 6.99 -28.58 13.13
C TYR A 75 6.83 -27.91 14.51
N SER A 76 5.74 -27.18 14.71
CA SER A 76 5.35 -26.59 16.02
C SER A 76 6.40 -25.69 16.68
N ASN A 77 7.19 -24.94 15.91
CA ASN A 77 8.05 -23.91 16.50
C ASN A 77 7.24 -22.63 16.77
N THR A 78 7.67 -21.77 17.70
CA THR A 78 6.90 -20.60 18.14
C THR A 78 7.77 -19.36 18.40
N PRO A 79 7.58 -18.24 17.71
CA PRO A 79 8.04 -16.92 18.13
C PRO A 79 7.09 -16.25 19.14
N ASP A 80 7.59 -15.29 19.92
CA ASP A 80 6.78 -14.36 20.74
C ASP A 80 6.16 -13.24 19.89
N ASP A 81 6.78 -12.85 18.76
CA ASP A 81 6.23 -11.86 17.83
C ASP A 81 5.43 -12.53 16.69
N TYR A 82 4.36 -11.89 16.22
CA TYR A 82 3.28 -12.52 15.44
C TYR A 82 3.61 -12.78 13.95
N ILE A 83 4.87 -12.67 13.54
CA ILE A 83 5.32 -12.80 12.15
C ILE A 83 6.00 -14.17 11.97
N GLU A 84 5.44 -15.01 11.09
CA GLU A 84 6.00 -16.29 10.63
C GLU A 84 6.41 -17.32 11.73
N HIS A 85 5.47 -18.22 12.08
CA HIS A 85 5.60 -19.07 13.27
C HIS A 85 6.79 -20.08 13.29
N ASN A 86 7.39 -20.44 12.15
CA ASN A 86 8.43 -21.48 12.12
C ASN A 86 9.80 -21.01 11.68
N PHE A 87 9.85 -20.06 10.75
CA PHE A 87 11.08 -19.60 10.14
C PHE A 87 10.87 -18.19 9.62
N SER A 88 11.85 -17.30 9.82
CA SER A 88 11.91 -16.02 9.13
C SER A 88 13.18 -15.95 8.26
N GLY A 89 13.09 -15.47 7.04
CA GLY A 89 14.27 -15.31 6.20
C GLY A 89 14.02 -14.73 4.81
N HIS A 90 15.10 -14.26 4.18
CA HIS A 90 15.05 -13.67 2.85
C HIS A 90 14.43 -14.63 1.83
N GLY A 91 13.27 -14.26 1.29
CA GLY A 91 12.72 -14.80 0.05
C GLY A 91 13.63 -14.49 -1.13
N GLY A 92 14.78 -15.16 -1.20
CA GLY A 92 15.60 -15.22 -2.40
C GLY A 92 14.86 -16.07 -3.43
N SER A 93 14.46 -15.43 -4.52
CA SER A 93 13.99 -16.08 -5.75
C SER A 93 14.87 -17.29 -6.13
N GLY A 94 14.40 -18.50 -5.82
CA GLY A 94 14.89 -19.76 -6.42
C GLY A 94 15.34 -20.87 -5.47
N SER A 95 14.42 -21.59 -4.80
CA SER A 95 14.43 -23.07 -4.57
C SER A 95 13.50 -23.49 -3.41
N PRO A 96 12.96 -24.72 -3.42
CA PRO A 96 11.62 -25.01 -2.91
C PRO A 96 11.53 -25.04 -1.40
N VAL A 97 10.48 -24.37 -0.92
CA VAL A 97 10.01 -24.30 0.46
C VAL A 97 9.99 -25.69 1.10
N GLY A 98 10.54 -25.77 2.32
CA GLY A 98 10.51 -26.96 3.14
C GLY A 98 9.10 -27.34 3.62
N CYS A 99 9.01 -28.49 4.26
CA CYS A 99 7.78 -29.01 4.84
C CYS A 99 7.44 -28.26 6.13
N ILE A 100 6.49 -27.32 6.12
CA ILE A 100 6.22 -26.44 7.27
C ILE A 100 4.80 -26.61 7.83
N SER A 101 4.64 -27.07 9.07
CA SER A 101 3.34 -26.97 9.80
C SER A 101 3.35 -25.80 10.79
N ASN A 102 2.56 -24.75 10.54
CA ASN A 102 2.36 -23.61 11.46
C ASN A 102 1.51 -23.94 12.70
N SER A 103 1.71 -23.16 13.76
CA SER A 103 1.48 -23.50 15.17
C SER A 103 0.18 -22.95 15.81
N THR A 104 -0.13 -23.51 16.99
CA THR A 104 -0.66 -22.88 18.22
C THR A 104 -2.00 -22.16 18.31
N LEU A 105 -2.81 -22.00 17.26
CA LEU A 105 -4.24 -21.66 17.45
C LEU A 105 -5.20 -22.85 17.34
N THR A 106 -4.75 -23.99 16.82
CA THR A 106 -5.45 -25.27 16.91
C THR A 106 -4.49 -26.44 16.65
N PRO A 107 -4.57 -27.54 17.40
CA PRO A 107 -3.69 -28.69 17.24
C PRO A 107 -4.13 -29.56 16.05
N ALA A 108 -3.98 -29.10 14.80
CA ALA A 108 -4.40 -29.91 13.65
C ALA A 108 -3.85 -29.53 12.26
N ARG A 109 -2.75 -28.76 12.09
CA ARG A 109 -2.12 -28.72 10.75
C ARG A 109 -1.46 -30.08 10.51
N GLY A 110 -1.81 -30.74 9.39
CA GLY A 110 -1.54 -32.15 9.06
C GLY A 110 -0.28 -32.79 9.67
N ARG A 111 -0.40 -34.04 10.11
CA ARG A 111 0.64 -34.79 10.82
C ARG A 111 1.87 -35.03 9.93
N LEU A 112 2.84 -34.11 9.92
CA LEU A 112 4.07 -34.25 9.14
C LEU A 112 5.05 -35.28 9.72
N LEU A 113 4.94 -35.57 11.02
CA LEU A 113 5.91 -36.39 11.77
C LEU A 113 5.26 -37.64 12.36
N ALA A 114 6.06 -38.71 12.44
CA ALA A 114 5.60 -40.05 12.81
C ALA A 114 5.08 -40.18 14.25
N ASN A 115 5.73 -39.58 15.27
CA ASN A 115 5.20 -39.43 16.63
C ASN A 115 6.07 -38.50 17.50
N VAL A 116 5.81 -37.19 17.44
CA VAL A 116 6.57 -36.17 18.20
C VAL A 116 6.53 -36.42 19.71
N ALA A 117 5.38 -36.81 20.27
CA ALA A 117 5.22 -37.06 21.70
C ALA A 117 6.07 -38.25 22.20
N ALA A 118 6.38 -39.21 21.32
CA ALA A 118 7.27 -40.32 21.61
C ALA A 118 8.74 -40.05 21.21
N GLY A 119 9.07 -38.84 20.75
CA GLY A 119 10.40 -38.48 20.25
C GLY A 119 10.74 -39.04 18.87
N ASP A 120 9.74 -39.44 18.10
CA ASP A 120 9.89 -39.93 16.73
C ASP A 120 9.64 -38.78 15.73
N TYR A 121 10.74 -38.18 15.28
CA TYR A 121 10.76 -37.03 14.38
C TYR A 121 11.02 -37.40 12.91
N ARG A 122 10.84 -38.68 12.56
CA ARG A 122 10.83 -39.08 11.15
C ARG A 122 9.61 -38.48 10.46
N PRO A 123 9.71 -38.10 9.18
CA PRO A 123 8.54 -37.80 8.37
C PRO A 123 7.48 -38.89 8.52
N LEU A 124 6.21 -38.50 8.47
CA LEU A 124 5.13 -39.47 8.39
C LEU A 124 5.16 -40.11 6.99
N PRO A 125 5.13 -41.45 6.85
CA PRO A 125 4.99 -42.07 5.53
C PRO A 125 3.77 -41.55 4.80
N GLY A 126 3.93 -41.21 3.51
CA GLY A 126 2.89 -40.59 2.68
C GLY A 126 2.68 -39.09 2.91
N SER A 127 3.37 -38.46 3.86
CA SER A 127 3.30 -37.00 4.02
C SER A 127 3.95 -36.27 2.82
N ARG A 128 3.63 -35.00 2.65
CA ARG A 128 4.31 -34.11 1.69
C ARG A 128 5.83 -33.96 1.88
N CYS A 129 6.40 -34.56 2.92
CA CYS A 129 7.84 -34.53 3.18
C CYS A 129 8.55 -35.74 2.58
N GLN A 130 7.81 -36.80 2.22
CA GLN A 130 8.38 -37.99 1.60
C GLN A 130 8.57 -37.78 0.09
N ASP A 131 9.78 -38.03 -0.42
CA ASP A 131 10.15 -38.00 -1.84
C ASP A 131 9.90 -36.62 -2.52
N ARG A 132 10.03 -35.50 -1.78
CA ARG A 132 9.76 -34.12 -2.25
C ARG A 132 10.91 -33.13 -2.10
N GLY A 133 12.06 -33.58 -1.64
CA GLY A 133 13.29 -32.81 -1.58
C GLY A 133 13.99 -32.73 -2.94
N VAL A 134 14.85 -31.72 -3.08
CA VAL A 134 15.79 -31.58 -4.19
C VAL A 134 17.06 -32.35 -3.86
N ASN A 135 17.56 -33.16 -4.79
CA ASN A 135 18.86 -33.81 -4.62
C ASN A 135 19.98 -32.76 -4.69
N LEU A 136 20.52 -32.38 -3.53
CA LEU A 136 21.58 -31.38 -3.42
C LEU A 136 22.94 -31.98 -3.81
N PRO A 137 23.93 -31.17 -4.24
CA PRO A 137 25.23 -31.68 -4.68
C PRO A 137 26.00 -32.54 -3.66
N TRP A 138 25.70 -32.40 -2.36
CA TRP A 138 26.33 -33.19 -1.30
C TRP A 138 25.69 -34.57 -1.09
N MET A 139 24.52 -34.83 -1.69
CA MET A 139 23.80 -36.10 -1.59
C MET A 139 24.29 -37.10 -2.65
N ASP A 140 25.55 -37.49 -2.56
CA ASP A 140 26.07 -38.57 -3.41
C ASP A 140 25.57 -39.95 -2.94
N GLY A 141 25.95 -41.01 -3.65
CA GLY A 141 25.50 -42.38 -3.35
C GLY A 141 25.93 -42.94 -1.99
N GLU A 142 26.81 -42.25 -1.27
CA GLU A 142 27.29 -42.64 0.06
C GLU A 142 26.70 -41.75 1.17
N ALA A 143 25.96 -40.70 0.81
CA ALA A 143 25.32 -39.82 1.77
C ALA A 143 24.21 -40.56 2.53
N VAL A 144 24.19 -40.37 3.86
CA VAL A 144 23.16 -40.95 4.74
C VAL A 144 22.42 -39.88 5.53
N ASP A 145 21.18 -40.17 5.89
CA ASP A 145 20.34 -39.37 6.76
C ASP A 145 20.81 -39.44 8.24
N LEU A 146 20.07 -38.80 9.14
CA LEU A 146 20.37 -38.81 10.58
C LEU A 146 20.27 -40.20 11.22
N ALA A 147 19.51 -41.13 10.63
CA ALA A 147 19.37 -42.51 11.09
C ALA A 147 20.38 -43.48 10.43
N GLY A 148 21.21 -43.00 9.51
CA GLY A 148 22.19 -43.80 8.80
C GLY A 148 21.66 -44.53 7.56
N HIS A 149 20.45 -44.21 7.09
CA HIS A 149 19.90 -44.72 5.84
C HIS A 149 20.39 -43.89 4.65
N PRO A 150 20.48 -44.43 3.43
CA PRO A 150 20.80 -43.65 2.23
C PRO A 150 19.93 -42.41 2.12
N ARG A 151 20.52 -41.26 1.81
CA ARG A 151 19.84 -39.95 1.76
C ARG A 151 18.92 -39.77 0.55
N ILE A 152 19.03 -40.65 -0.44
CA ILE A 152 18.17 -40.67 -1.61
C ILE A 152 17.57 -42.06 -1.69
N VAL A 153 16.30 -42.17 -1.31
CA VAL A 153 15.46 -43.35 -1.55
C VAL A 153 14.45 -43.01 -2.65
N ASN A 154 14.05 -43.99 -3.46
CA ASN A 154 13.10 -43.79 -4.58
C ASN A 154 13.45 -42.69 -5.61
N GLY A 155 14.69 -42.19 -5.64
CA GLY A 155 15.19 -41.24 -6.63
C GLY A 155 15.22 -39.77 -6.18
N THR A 156 14.64 -39.43 -5.03
CA THR A 156 14.58 -38.06 -4.49
C THR A 156 14.72 -38.07 -2.97
N ALA A 157 15.42 -37.09 -2.40
CA ALA A 157 15.51 -36.95 -0.95
C ALA A 157 14.15 -36.62 -0.31
N ASP A 158 13.93 -37.07 0.92
CA ASP A 158 12.87 -36.55 1.79
C ASP A 158 13.21 -35.13 2.29
N GLN A 159 12.19 -34.38 2.70
CA GLN A 159 12.36 -33.13 3.41
C GLN A 159 12.45 -33.40 4.93
N GLY A 160 13.54 -32.94 5.55
CA GLY A 160 13.87 -33.18 6.96
C GLY A 160 15.13 -34.01 7.17
N ALA A 161 15.49 -34.23 8.43
CA ALA A 161 16.70 -34.93 8.87
C ALA A 161 16.70 -36.43 8.57
N TYR A 162 15.56 -37.01 8.22
CA TYR A 162 15.39 -38.43 8.00
C TYR A 162 14.88 -38.72 6.58
N GLU A 163 15.18 -39.92 6.11
CA GLU A 163 14.73 -40.50 4.86
C GLU A 163 13.87 -41.75 5.14
N LEU A 164 12.71 -41.86 4.49
CA LEU A 164 11.80 -43.00 4.63
C LEU A 164 11.95 -44.00 3.48
N GLY A 165 11.80 -45.29 3.81
CA GLY A 165 11.67 -46.36 2.82
C GLY A 165 10.30 -46.41 2.13
N ALA A 166 10.17 -47.27 1.12
CA ALA A 166 8.90 -47.55 0.43
C ALA A 166 7.79 -47.94 1.44
N CYS A 167 6.62 -47.32 1.31
CA CYS A 167 5.52 -47.56 2.25
C CYS A 167 4.85 -48.92 1.98
N GLY A 168 4.84 -49.82 2.98
CA GLY A 168 4.28 -51.17 2.84
C GLY A 168 2.75 -51.26 2.94
N ARG A 169 2.05 -50.19 3.29
CA ARG A 169 0.57 -50.12 3.47
C ARG A 169 -0.02 -48.96 2.66
N LEU A 170 -1.31 -49.03 2.31
CA LEU A 170 -2.05 -47.94 1.65
C LEU A 170 -2.07 -46.68 2.53
N LEU A 171 -1.65 -45.55 1.98
CA LEU A 171 -1.72 -44.23 2.61
C LEU A 171 -2.18 -43.18 1.61
N CYS A 172 -3.08 -42.29 2.04
CA CYS A 172 -3.48 -41.11 1.28
C CYS A 172 -3.04 -39.82 1.96
N HIS A 173 -2.80 -38.78 1.16
CA HIS A 173 -2.55 -37.43 1.61
C HIS A 173 -3.12 -36.40 0.63
N THR A 174 -3.79 -35.38 1.14
CA THR A 174 -4.42 -34.33 0.36
C THR A 174 -3.64 -33.03 0.44
N VAL A 175 -3.47 -32.38 -0.71
CA VAL A 175 -2.90 -31.05 -0.84
C VAL A 175 -3.93 -30.14 -1.53
N PRO A 176 -4.54 -29.16 -0.83
CA PRO A 176 -5.29 -28.10 -1.47
C PRO A 176 -4.35 -27.13 -2.20
N GLN A 177 -4.83 -26.51 -3.27
CA GLN A 177 -4.09 -25.48 -4.02
C GLN A 177 -3.82 -24.23 -3.17
N SER A 178 -4.70 -23.90 -2.23
CA SER A 178 -4.47 -22.90 -1.20
C SER A 178 -5.03 -23.40 0.13
N TYR A 179 -4.31 -23.12 1.22
CA TYR A 179 -4.76 -23.45 2.58
C TYR A 179 -5.58 -22.32 3.22
N GLU A 180 -5.70 -21.21 2.51
CA GLU A 180 -6.43 -20.03 2.92
C GLU A 180 -7.15 -19.38 1.73
N GLY A 181 -8.15 -18.55 2.04
CA GLY A 181 -8.91 -17.80 1.05
C GLY A 181 -9.97 -16.91 1.69
N LEU A 182 -10.64 -16.10 0.87
CA LEU A 182 -11.75 -15.24 1.29
C LEU A 182 -13.09 -15.93 1.03
N ALA A 183 -14.04 -15.82 1.95
CA ALA A 183 -15.38 -16.36 1.78
C ALA A 183 -16.17 -15.63 0.68
N PRO A 184 -16.88 -16.35 -0.22
CA PRO A 184 -16.79 -17.80 -0.45
C PRO A 184 -15.52 -18.17 -1.22
N HIS A 185 -14.80 -19.20 -0.76
CA HIS A 185 -13.54 -19.65 -1.36
C HIS A 185 -13.72 -20.95 -2.14
N THR A 186 -13.26 -21.00 -3.39
CA THR A 186 -13.22 -22.26 -4.15
C THR A 186 -11.84 -22.89 -4.01
N ALA A 187 -11.74 -24.01 -3.30
CA ALA A 187 -10.50 -24.75 -3.14
C ALA A 187 -10.49 -25.98 -4.06
N VAL A 188 -9.36 -26.19 -4.72
CA VAL A 188 -9.08 -27.40 -5.52
C VAL A 188 -8.15 -28.28 -4.70
N PHE A 189 -8.51 -29.55 -4.52
CA PHE A 189 -7.81 -30.54 -3.75
C PHE A 189 -7.20 -31.60 -4.65
N GLN A 190 -5.96 -31.97 -4.35
CA GLN A 190 -5.29 -33.12 -4.97
C GLN A 190 -4.95 -34.16 -3.90
N CYS A 191 -5.56 -35.33 -3.98
CA CYS A 191 -5.21 -36.49 -3.17
C CYS A 191 -4.09 -37.29 -3.86
N PHE A 192 -3.04 -37.60 -3.09
CA PHE A 192 -1.93 -38.46 -3.46
C PHE A 192 -2.03 -39.75 -2.66
N VAL A 193 -1.74 -40.88 -3.31
CA VAL A 193 -1.85 -42.20 -2.69
C VAL A 193 -0.55 -42.97 -2.90
N VAL A 194 0.00 -43.52 -1.81
CA VAL A 194 1.21 -44.34 -1.81
C VAL A 194 0.93 -45.67 -1.12
N GLY A 195 1.80 -46.66 -1.35
CA GLY A 195 1.67 -47.99 -0.76
C GLY A 195 1.93 -49.11 -1.76
N SER A 196 1.85 -50.35 -1.28
CA SER A 196 2.07 -51.58 -2.06
C SER A 196 0.90 -51.97 -2.97
N ASN A 197 -0.31 -51.45 -2.72
CA ASN A 197 -1.55 -51.78 -3.44
C ASN A 197 -2.32 -50.52 -3.87
N THR A 198 -1.79 -49.77 -4.84
CA THR A 198 -2.40 -48.53 -5.36
C THR A 198 -3.28 -48.75 -6.60
N SER A 199 -3.56 -50.00 -6.97
CA SER A 199 -4.49 -50.33 -8.06
C SER A 199 -5.94 -50.22 -7.61
N THR A 200 -6.79 -49.64 -8.46
CA THR A 200 -8.25 -49.56 -8.27
C THR A 200 -8.66 -48.82 -6.98
N LEU A 201 -8.35 -47.53 -6.95
CA LEU A 201 -8.64 -46.68 -5.80
C LEU A 201 -10.08 -46.16 -5.84
N PHE A 202 -10.70 -46.06 -4.67
CA PHE A 202 -12.00 -45.44 -4.47
C PHE A 202 -11.89 -44.38 -3.39
N TYR A 203 -12.40 -43.19 -3.66
CA TYR A 203 -12.27 -42.02 -2.80
C TYR A 203 -13.64 -41.65 -2.22
N GLU A 204 -13.65 -41.24 -0.95
CA GLU A 204 -14.80 -40.74 -0.21
C GLU A 204 -14.38 -39.42 0.43
N TRP A 205 -14.89 -38.29 -0.05
CA TRP A 205 -14.62 -36.95 0.46
C TRP A 205 -15.73 -36.47 1.39
N ASP A 206 -15.33 -35.80 2.45
CA ASP A 206 -16.18 -35.15 3.44
C ASP A 206 -15.56 -33.76 3.69
N PHE A 207 -16.25 -32.69 3.29
CA PHE A 207 -15.74 -31.31 3.31
C PHE A 207 -16.17 -30.51 4.53
N ASP A 208 -16.76 -31.13 5.54
CA ASP A 208 -17.06 -30.50 6.84
C ASP A 208 -16.72 -31.39 8.06
N ASP A 209 -16.15 -32.57 7.82
CA ASP A 209 -15.78 -33.61 8.79
C ASP A 209 -16.96 -33.96 9.73
N ASP A 210 -18.19 -33.91 9.22
CA ASP A 210 -19.40 -34.31 9.95
C ASP A 210 -19.61 -35.83 9.98
N GLY A 211 -18.80 -36.57 9.21
CA GLY A 211 -18.82 -38.02 9.09
C GLY A 211 -19.77 -38.55 8.01
N GLN A 212 -20.43 -37.68 7.24
CA GLN A 212 -21.15 -38.00 6.01
C GLN A 212 -20.25 -37.76 4.79
N VAL A 213 -20.38 -38.64 3.79
CA VAL A 213 -19.61 -38.50 2.55
C VAL A 213 -20.34 -37.58 1.60
N ASP A 214 -19.70 -36.48 1.21
CA ASP A 214 -20.20 -35.50 0.26
C ASP A 214 -20.00 -35.95 -1.20
N LEU A 215 -18.81 -36.49 -1.51
CA LEU A 215 -18.47 -36.96 -2.86
C LEU A 215 -17.79 -38.34 -2.78
N SER A 216 -18.19 -39.27 -3.65
CA SER A 216 -17.52 -40.56 -3.75
C SER A 216 -17.39 -41.08 -5.18
N GLY A 217 -16.30 -41.79 -5.46
CA GLY A 217 -16.02 -42.33 -6.79
C GLY A 217 -14.55 -42.66 -7.04
N PRO A 218 -14.25 -43.44 -8.10
CA PRO A 218 -12.89 -43.84 -8.44
C PRO A 218 -12.05 -42.71 -9.08
N ASP A 219 -12.69 -41.71 -9.71
CA ASP A 219 -12.02 -40.63 -10.44
C ASP A 219 -11.92 -39.33 -9.62
N LEU A 220 -11.99 -39.41 -8.29
CA LEU A 220 -11.99 -38.25 -7.38
C LEU A 220 -10.63 -38.00 -6.69
N ALA A 221 -9.53 -38.36 -7.35
CA ALA A 221 -8.20 -38.00 -6.87
C ALA A 221 -7.96 -36.47 -6.91
N CYS A 222 -8.70 -35.74 -7.75
CA CYS A 222 -8.67 -34.29 -7.86
C CYS A 222 -10.10 -33.76 -7.86
N VAL A 223 -10.44 -32.87 -6.91
CA VAL A 223 -11.81 -32.35 -6.71
C VAL A 223 -11.78 -30.88 -6.34
N SER A 224 -12.90 -30.18 -6.49
CA SER A 224 -13.07 -28.80 -6.00
C SER A 224 -14.28 -28.68 -5.09
N ASN A 225 -14.19 -27.87 -4.05
CA ASN A 225 -15.32 -27.51 -3.19
C ASN A 225 -15.35 -26.01 -2.87
N VAL A 226 -16.53 -25.49 -2.54
CA VAL A 226 -16.74 -24.09 -2.16
C VAL A 226 -16.99 -23.99 -0.66
N PHE A 227 -16.16 -23.21 0.02
CA PHE A 227 -16.27 -22.95 1.46
C PHE A 227 -16.80 -21.53 1.70
N ALA A 228 -18.04 -21.44 2.16
CA ALA A 228 -18.71 -20.16 2.43
C ALA A 228 -18.54 -19.67 3.88
N SER A 229 -18.25 -20.58 4.82
CA SER A 229 -18.14 -20.25 6.24
C SER A 229 -16.75 -19.72 6.57
N CYS A 230 -16.68 -18.59 7.27
CA CYS A 230 -15.41 -18.08 7.79
C CYS A 230 -14.91 -18.95 8.96
N GLY A 231 -13.61 -18.94 9.18
CA GLY A 231 -12.92 -19.71 10.20
C GLY A 231 -12.28 -20.98 9.64
N MET A 232 -12.08 -21.95 10.53
CA MET A 232 -11.50 -23.23 10.16
C MET A 232 -12.57 -24.14 9.53
N ASN A 233 -12.34 -24.53 8.29
CA ASN A 233 -13.20 -25.45 7.56
C ASN A 233 -12.46 -26.79 7.41
N PRO A 234 -12.80 -27.80 8.23
CA PRO A 234 -12.16 -29.11 8.15
C PRO A 234 -12.57 -29.84 6.87
N PHE A 235 -11.73 -30.75 6.40
CA PHE A 235 -12.07 -31.69 5.34
C PHE A 235 -11.33 -33.02 5.58
N SER A 236 -11.86 -34.09 5.00
CA SER A 236 -11.26 -35.40 5.00
C SER A 236 -11.44 -36.11 3.67
N VAL A 237 -10.51 -37.01 3.39
CA VAL A 237 -10.67 -38.01 2.31
C VAL A 237 -10.32 -39.38 2.84
N THR A 238 -11.21 -40.33 2.63
CA THR A 238 -10.95 -41.76 2.83
C THR A 238 -10.69 -42.41 1.47
N VAL A 239 -9.55 -43.07 1.33
CA VAL A 239 -9.18 -43.85 0.14
C VAL A 239 -9.20 -45.34 0.47
N ARG A 240 -9.83 -46.12 -0.40
CA ARG A 240 -9.89 -47.59 -0.29
C ARG A 240 -9.36 -48.25 -1.55
N ASN A 241 -8.82 -49.46 -1.41
CA ASN A 241 -8.44 -50.31 -2.55
C ASN A 241 -9.27 -51.60 -2.59
N ASP A 242 -9.11 -52.38 -3.66
CA ASP A 242 -9.80 -53.67 -3.85
C ASP A 242 -9.45 -54.73 -2.80
N ALA A 243 -8.31 -54.57 -2.10
CA ALA A 243 -7.91 -55.46 -1.01
C ALA A 243 -8.62 -55.13 0.32
N GLY A 244 -9.44 -54.07 0.36
CA GLY A 244 -10.13 -53.60 1.55
C GLY A 244 -9.26 -52.79 2.50
N GLU A 245 -8.03 -52.43 2.09
CA GLU A 245 -7.21 -51.49 2.85
C GLU A 245 -7.83 -50.10 2.74
N THR A 246 -7.78 -49.34 3.84
CA THR A 246 -8.29 -47.98 3.90
C THR A 246 -7.25 -47.05 4.49
N SER A 247 -7.20 -45.83 3.97
CA SER A 247 -6.45 -44.73 4.56
C SER A 247 -7.34 -43.51 4.62
N THR A 248 -7.16 -42.65 5.62
CA THR A 248 -7.91 -41.40 5.73
C THR A 248 -6.95 -40.28 6.05
N ASP A 249 -7.04 -39.21 5.27
CA ASP A 249 -6.36 -37.95 5.54
C ASP A 249 -7.37 -36.91 6.01
N ARG A 250 -6.96 -36.07 6.96
CA ARG A 250 -7.77 -34.98 7.53
C ARG A 250 -6.92 -33.72 7.62
N ASP A 251 -7.47 -32.59 7.20
CA ASP A 251 -6.86 -31.29 7.37
C ASP A 251 -7.95 -30.20 7.39
N TYR A 252 -7.57 -28.92 7.32
CA TYR A 252 -8.53 -27.82 7.23
C TYR A 252 -8.02 -26.67 6.36
N LEU A 253 -8.96 -25.83 5.90
CA LEU A 253 -8.70 -24.52 5.30
C LEU A 253 -9.04 -23.40 6.28
N THR A 254 -8.29 -22.30 6.25
CA THR A 254 -8.67 -21.07 6.96
C THR A 254 -9.36 -20.12 5.99
N ILE A 255 -10.65 -19.88 6.19
CA ILE A 255 -11.42 -18.96 5.35
C ILE A 255 -11.66 -17.66 6.10
N TYR A 256 -11.25 -16.54 5.51
CA TYR A 256 -11.39 -15.20 6.07
C TYR A 256 -12.64 -14.51 5.49
N PRO A 257 -13.25 -13.57 6.21
CA PRO A 257 -14.29 -12.73 5.64
C PRO A 257 -13.71 -11.84 4.54
N ALA A 258 -14.37 -11.78 3.38
CA ALA A 258 -14.02 -10.80 2.34
C ALA A 258 -14.22 -9.36 2.83
N MET A 259 -15.25 -9.15 3.66
CA MET A 259 -15.54 -7.89 4.34
C MET A 259 -15.76 -8.12 5.83
N ALA A 260 -15.08 -7.33 6.67
CA ALA A 260 -15.35 -7.24 8.10
C ALA A 260 -15.72 -5.81 8.48
N PHE A 261 -16.48 -5.65 9.57
CA PHE A 261 -17.06 -4.38 9.98
C PHE A 261 -16.68 -4.06 11.43
N VAL A 262 -16.45 -2.78 11.71
CA VAL A 262 -16.08 -2.27 13.03
C VAL A 262 -17.00 -1.11 13.40
N SER A 263 -17.69 -1.22 14.53
CA SER A 263 -18.58 -0.18 15.06
C SER A 263 -18.57 -0.18 16.59
N PRO A 264 -18.54 0.99 17.26
CA PRO A 264 -18.61 1.03 18.73
C PRO A 264 -19.93 0.46 19.28
N SER A 265 -20.97 0.34 18.43
CA SER A 265 -22.28 -0.21 18.78
C SER A 265 -22.55 -1.61 18.25
N GLY A 266 -21.56 -2.28 17.64
CA GLY A 266 -21.71 -3.65 17.13
C GLY A 266 -21.84 -4.67 18.28
N SER A 267 -22.44 -5.84 18.00
CA SER A 267 -22.54 -6.93 18.97
C SER A 267 -21.22 -7.65 19.21
N SER A 268 -20.20 -7.38 18.39
CA SER A 268 -18.87 -8.00 18.45
C SER A 268 -18.92 -9.52 18.26
N GLU A 269 -19.68 -9.97 17.27
CA GLU A 269 -19.86 -11.38 16.93
C GLU A 269 -19.00 -11.76 15.72
N TYR A 270 -18.02 -12.65 15.92
CA TYR A 270 -17.22 -13.22 14.83
C TYR A 270 -18.15 -13.90 13.80
N PRO A 271 -17.95 -13.71 12.48
CA PRO A 271 -16.81 -13.11 11.79
C PRO A 271 -16.94 -11.61 11.43
N TYR A 272 -17.83 -10.87 12.08
CA TYR A 272 -18.01 -9.42 11.90
C TYR A 272 -18.42 -9.00 10.48
N THR A 273 -19.24 -9.79 9.77
CA THR A 273 -19.53 -9.62 8.34
C THR A 273 -20.61 -8.59 8.01
N ASN A 274 -21.14 -7.87 9.00
CA ASN A 274 -22.09 -6.78 8.82
C ASN A 274 -22.07 -5.82 10.02
N TRP A 275 -22.77 -4.68 9.91
CA TRP A 275 -22.81 -3.67 10.98
C TRP A 275 -23.43 -4.13 12.30
N GLU A 276 -24.37 -5.08 12.27
CA GLU A 276 -25.00 -5.63 13.48
C GLU A 276 -23.99 -6.48 14.27
N THR A 277 -23.30 -7.38 13.56
CA THR A 277 -22.27 -8.27 14.11
C THR A 277 -20.90 -7.61 14.28
N ALA A 278 -20.74 -6.35 13.88
CA ALA A 278 -19.46 -5.66 13.78
C ALA A 278 -18.61 -5.77 15.07
N ALA A 279 -17.29 -5.86 14.90
CA ALA A 279 -16.35 -5.78 16.01
C ALA A 279 -16.46 -4.42 16.71
N THR A 280 -16.32 -4.40 18.03
CA THR A 280 -16.34 -3.15 18.81
C THR A 280 -15.00 -2.43 18.82
N ASN A 281 -13.94 -3.07 18.32
CA ASN A 281 -12.62 -2.49 18.15
C ASN A 281 -11.96 -2.97 16.83
N PRO A 282 -11.09 -2.15 16.22
CA PRO A 282 -10.44 -2.50 14.96
C PRO A 282 -9.56 -3.74 15.01
N GLN A 283 -8.86 -3.99 16.13
CA GLN A 283 -7.89 -5.10 16.20
C GLN A 283 -8.58 -6.46 16.07
N ASP A 284 -9.78 -6.63 16.63
CA ASP A 284 -10.53 -7.89 16.49
C ASP A 284 -10.91 -8.18 15.03
N ALA A 285 -11.37 -7.17 14.28
CA ALA A 285 -11.68 -7.32 12.86
C ALA A 285 -10.43 -7.55 12.00
N LEU A 286 -9.31 -6.89 12.33
CA LEU A 286 -8.02 -7.12 11.68
C LEU A 286 -7.52 -8.55 11.92
N ASN A 287 -7.60 -9.05 13.15
CA ASN A 287 -7.23 -10.43 13.51
C ASN A 287 -8.11 -11.48 12.82
N ALA A 288 -9.38 -11.15 12.57
CA ALA A 288 -10.32 -12.02 11.86
C ALA A 288 -10.12 -12.01 10.34
N SER A 289 -9.31 -11.10 9.79
CA SER A 289 -9.18 -10.83 8.35
C SER A 289 -7.86 -11.36 7.77
N GLY A 290 -7.89 -11.74 6.49
CA GLY A 290 -6.74 -12.27 5.75
C GLY A 290 -6.31 -11.33 4.62
N ASN A 291 -5.34 -11.77 3.80
CA ASN A 291 -4.92 -11.04 2.62
C ASN A 291 -6.09 -10.82 1.65
N GLY A 292 -6.28 -9.58 1.21
CA GLY A 292 -7.37 -9.16 0.32
C GLY A 292 -8.68 -8.79 1.02
N SER A 293 -8.81 -9.00 2.34
CA SER A 293 -9.99 -8.56 3.10
C SER A 293 -10.10 -7.02 3.13
N VAL A 294 -11.33 -6.52 3.18
CA VAL A 294 -11.64 -5.11 3.46
C VAL A 294 -12.27 -4.99 4.85
N VAL A 295 -11.73 -4.14 5.70
CA VAL A 295 -12.27 -3.84 7.03
C VAL A 295 -12.90 -2.45 7.01
N TRP A 296 -14.23 -2.38 7.05
CA TRP A 296 -15.00 -1.13 7.10
C TRP A 296 -15.16 -0.65 8.55
N VAL A 297 -14.87 0.61 8.80
CA VAL A 297 -14.93 1.22 10.13
C VAL A 297 -15.94 2.37 10.12
N ALA A 298 -16.95 2.28 10.98
CA ALA A 298 -17.95 3.32 11.19
C ALA A 298 -17.35 4.54 11.91
N ASP A 299 -18.09 5.63 11.91
CA ASP A 299 -17.70 6.84 12.65
C ASP A 299 -17.59 6.55 14.15
N GLY A 300 -16.51 7.03 14.76
CA GLY A 300 -16.25 6.75 16.16
C GLY A 300 -14.84 7.05 16.61
N ASN A 301 -14.62 6.97 17.92
CA ASN A 301 -13.31 7.04 18.53
C ASN A 301 -12.89 5.64 19.01
N TYR A 302 -11.79 5.15 18.45
CA TYR A 302 -11.25 3.81 18.66
C TYR A 302 -9.91 3.92 19.40
N PRO A 303 -9.93 3.86 20.74
CA PRO A 303 -8.70 3.89 21.53
C PRO A 303 -7.91 2.58 21.36
N ILE A 304 -6.59 2.69 21.31
CA ILE A 304 -5.72 1.52 21.26
C ILE A 304 -6.01 0.54 22.42
N PRO A 305 -5.97 -0.79 22.16
CA PRO A 305 -6.18 -1.80 23.18
C PRO A 305 -5.25 -1.61 24.39
N CYS A 306 -5.81 -1.85 25.57
CA CYS A 306 -5.07 -1.87 26.83
C CYS A 306 -5.25 -3.23 27.49
N ILE A 307 -4.16 -3.99 27.60
CA ILE A 307 -4.14 -5.26 28.30
C ILE A 307 -3.70 -4.97 29.74
N THR A 308 -4.64 -5.12 30.67
CA THR A 308 -4.40 -4.87 32.10
C THR A 308 -4.24 -6.16 32.87
N THR A 309 -3.18 -6.25 33.67
CA THR A 309 -3.04 -7.20 34.78
C THR A 309 -3.11 -6.44 36.10
N GLU A 310 -3.11 -7.14 37.24
CA GLU A 310 -3.05 -6.48 38.56
C GLU A 310 -1.77 -5.64 38.76
N ALA A 311 -0.69 -5.89 38.01
CA ALA A 311 0.61 -5.24 38.19
C ALA A 311 0.99 -4.25 37.07
N TYR A 312 0.51 -4.46 35.84
CA TYR A 312 0.92 -3.68 34.66
C TYR A 312 -0.22 -3.45 33.67
N ALA A 313 -0.17 -2.32 32.97
CA ALA A 313 -1.01 -2.03 31.82
C ALA A 313 -0.13 -1.89 30.56
N VAL A 314 -0.39 -2.70 29.55
CA VAL A 314 0.31 -2.68 28.26
C VAL A 314 -0.63 -2.10 27.22
N TYR A 315 -0.17 -1.10 26.48
CA TYR A 315 -0.92 -0.48 25.40
C TYR A 315 -0.33 -0.95 24.07
N VAL A 316 -1.16 -1.53 23.23
CA VAL A 316 -0.74 -2.17 21.99
C VAL A 316 -1.30 -1.35 20.82
N PRO A 317 -0.49 -0.91 19.86
CA PRO A 317 -1.00 -0.21 18.68
C PRO A 317 -1.91 -1.12 17.85
N PHE A 318 -2.72 -0.52 16.97
CA PHE A 318 -3.39 -1.29 15.94
C PHE A 318 -2.36 -1.83 14.96
N MET A 319 -2.28 -3.14 14.80
CA MET A 319 -1.29 -3.80 13.95
C MET A 319 -1.96 -4.40 12.72
N ILE A 320 -1.45 -4.03 11.55
CA ILE A 320 -1.86 -4.59 10.26
C ILE A 320 -0.68 -5.37 9.68
N THR A 321 -0.79 -6.70 9.72
CA THR A 321 0.25 -7.63 9.29
C THR A 321 -0.09 -8.37 8.00
N ASN A 322 -1.35 -8.31 7.56
CA ASN A 322 -1.83 -8.88 6.31
C ASN A 322 -2.09 -7.76 5.28
N GLY A 323 -2.16 -8.12 4.00
CA GLY A 323 -2.55 -7.24 2.88
C GLY A 323 -4.03 -6.88 2.93
N ILE A 324 -4.43 -6.12 3.94
CA ILE A 324 -5.81 -5.72 4.24
C ILE A 324 -6.00 -4.25 3.87
N ARG A 325 -7.20 -3.92 3.40
CA ARG A 325 -7.66 -2.52 3.32
C ARG A 325 -8.50 -2.15 4.55
N LEU A 326 -7.93 -1.37 5.46
CA LEU A 326 -8.65 -0.75 6.57
C LEU A 326 -9.23 0.59 6.10
N GLN A 327 -10.56 0.71 6.10
CA GLN A 327 -11.29 1.79 5.41
C GLN A 327 -12.29 2.47 6.34
N SER A 328 -12.17 3.78 6.51
CA SER A 328 -13.23 4.59 7.13
C SER A 328 -14.42 4.72 6.18
N VAL A 329 -15.64 4.60 6.69
CA VAL A 329 -16.88 4.87 5.93
C VAL A 329 -16.96 6.35 5.55
N ASN A 330 -16.73 7.24 6.52
CA ASN A 330 -16.66 8.68 6.29
C ASN A 330 -15.24 9.16 6.63
N PRO A 331 -14.42 9.56 5.64
CA PRO A 331 -13.07 10.05 5.90
C PRO A 331 -13.07 11.17 6.95
N ARG A 332 -12.15 11.09 7.92
CA ARG A 332 -11.99 12.01 9.06
C ARG A 332 -13.00 11.88 10.21
N TRP A 333 -13.96 10.95 10.15
CA TRP A 333 -14.92 10.70 11.25
C TRP A 333 -14.62 9.44 12.08
N SER A 334 -13.71 8.60 11.60
CA SER A 334 -13.15 7.47 12.34
C SER A 334 -11.78 7.84 12.91
N THR A 335 -11.67 7.85 14.24
CA THR A 335 -10.45 8.23 14.96
C THR A 335 -9.78 7.00 15.56
N LEU A 336 -8.51 6.76 15.21
CA LEU A 336 -7.61 5.87 15.92
C LEU A 336 -6.87 6.71 16.98
N ASP A 337 -7.01 6.35 18.26
CA ASP A 337 -6.50 7.15 19.39
C ASP A 337 -5.44 6.39 20.19
N GLY A 338 -4.21 6.92 20.23
CA GLY A 338 -3.05 6.35 20.93
C GLY A 338 -3.02 6.56 22.46
N ARG A 339 -4.02 7.25 23.03
CA ARG A 339 -4.25 7.51 24.47
C ARG A 339 -3.11 8.22 25.22
N GLY A 340 -2.16 8.77 24.50
CA GLY A 340 -0.90 9.32 25.00
C GLY A 340 0.05 8.25 25.55
N ARG A 341 -0.11 6.97 25.15
CA ARG A 341 0.59 5.83 25.79
C ARG A 341 1.58 5.12 24.89
N ALA A 342 1.21 4.85 23.65
CA ALA A 342 2.01 4.08 22.70
C ALA A 342 1.91 4.69 21.29
N ARG A 343 2.45 3.98 20.30
CA ARG A 343 2.11 4.23 18.89
C ARG A 343 0.62 4.01 18.69
N CYS A 344 0.03 4.68 17.71
CA CYS A 344 -1.39 4.44 17.40
C CYS A 344 -1.56 3.29 16.41
N LEU A 345 -0.78 3.29 15.33
CA LEU A 345 -0.93 2.38 14.19
C LEU A 345 0.42 1.83 13.73
N GLU A 346 0.44 0.56 13.33
CA GLU A 346 1.53 -0.13 12.64
C GLU A 346 1.03 -0.79 11.36
N VAL A 347 1.62 -0.42 10.22
CA VAL A 347 1.36 -1.04 8.91
C VAL A 347 2.62 -1.77 8.48
N ARG A 348 2.53 -3.10 8.39
CA ARG A 348 3.69 -3.99 8.22
C ARG A 348 3.58 -4.91 7.00
N HIS A 349 2.61 -4.67 6.13
CA HIS A 349 2.44 -5.43 4.90
C HIS A 349 2.45 -4.50 3.67
N PRO A 350 3.18 -4.84 2.58
CA PRO A 350 3.27 -4.00 1.38
C PRO A 350 1.93 -3.72 0.70
N ASP A 351 1.01 -4.69 0.74
CA ASP A 351 -0.34 -4.54 0.15
C ASP A 351 -1.38 -3.95 1.12
N ALA A 352 -0.99 -3.64 2.37
CA ALA A 352 -1.92 -3.03 3.31
C ALA A 352 -2.20 -1.57 2.96
N VAL A 353 -3.47 -1.17 3.10
CA VAL A 353 -3.90 0.22 2.89
C VAL A 353 -4.73 0.68 4.08
N VAL A 354 -4.40 1.84 4.62
CA VAL A 354 -5.18 2.53 5.65
C VAL A 354 -5.73 3.81 5.06
N ASP A 355 -7.06 3.92 4.96
CA ASP A 355 -7.73 4.98 4.22
C ASP A 355 -8.75 5.76 5.06
N GLY A 356 -8.55 7.07 5.17
CA GLY A 356 -9.58 8.00 5.65
C GLY A 356 -9.67 8.18 7.17
N PHE A 357 -8.66 7.78 7.92
CA PHE A 357 -8.68 7.86 9.40
C PHE A 357 -8.10 9.18 9.94
N VAL A 358 -8.60 9.61 11.11
CA VAL A 358 -7.88 10.50 12.02
C VAL A 358 -6.98 9.66 12.91
N ILE A 359 -5.69 9.98 12.98
CA ILE A 359 -4.70 9.28 13.84
C ILE A 359 -4.12 10.29 14.80
N GLN A 360 -4.43 10.15 16.09
CA GLN A 360 -4.09 11.17 17.08
C GLN A 360 -3.73 10.62 18.46
N HIS A 361 -3.18 11.51 19.29
CA HIS A 361 -2.84 11.25 20.68
C HIS A 361 -1.88 10.06 20.87
N ALA A 362 -0.97 9.78 19.96
CA ALA A 362 0.08 8.80 20.20
C ALA A 362 1.07 9.33 21.26
N GLY A 363 1.49 8.43 22.16
CA GLY A 363 2.56 8.71 23.13
C GLY A 363 3.96 8.73 22.50
N SER A 364 4.10 8.17 21.29
CA SER A 364 5.35 8.18 20.52
C SER A 364 5.09 8.57 19.06
N VAL A 365 4.86 7.60 18.16
CA VAL A 365 4.59 7.82 16.73
C VAL A 365 3.09 7.67 16.44
N GLY A 366 2.51 8.58 15.65
CA GLY A 366 1.13 8.45 15.19
C GLY A 366 0.92 7.15 14.41
N ALA A 367 1.50 7.07 13.20
CA ALA A 367 1.51 5.87 12.38
C ALA A 367 2.95 5.45 12.05
N TRP A 368 3.30 4.19 12.29
CA TRP A 368 4.49 3.60 11.68
C TRP A 368 4.06 2.78 10.47
N VAL A 369 4.42 3.26 9.29
CA VAL A 369 4.25 2.58 8.00
C VAL A 369 5.59 1.94 7.63
N GLU A 370 5.83 0.72 8.10
CA GLU A 370 7.02 -0.05 7.74
C GLU A 370 6.98 -0.42 6.26
N SER A 371 5.80 -0.86 5.80
CA SER A 371 5.44 -1.08 4.41
C SER A 371 3.95 -0.79 4.21
N GLY A 372 3.51 -0.64 2.96
CA GLY A 372 2.11 -0.36 2.64
C GLY A 372 1.81 1.13 2.44
N THR A 373 0.51 1.46 2.47
CA THR A 373 0.00 2.78 2.10
C THR A 373 -0.85 3.40 3.21
N LEU A 374 -0.52 4.64 3.57
CA LEU A 374 -1.39 5.54 4.32
C LEU A 374 -2.03 6.54 3.34
N LEU A 375 -3.36 6.56 3.27
CA LEU A 375 -4.13 7.25 2.24
C LEU A 375 -5.23 8.12 2.86
N ASN A 376 -5.41 9.36 2.41
CA ASN A 376 -6.51 10.24 2.84
C ASN A 376 -6.61 10.45 4.37
N CYS A 377 -5.53 10.25 5.11
CA CYS A 377 -5.53 10.29 6.58
C CYS A 377 -5.21 11.69 7.12
N LEU A 378 -5.78 12.00 8.30
CA LEU A 378 -5.41 13.15 9.11
C LEU A 378 -4.58 12.67 10.30
N VAL A 379 -3.27 12.90 10.28
CA VAL A 379 -2.35 12.53 11.36
C VAL A 379 -2.03 13.77 12.18
N ARG A 380 -2.55 13.87 13.41
CA ARG A 380 -2.44 15.09 14.21
C ARG A 380 -2.26 14.87 15.70
N ASP A 381 -1.74 15.90 16.37
CA ASP A 381 -1.67 15.94 17.84
C ASP A 381 -0.95 14.72 18.44
N ASN A 382 0.12 14.28 17.77
CA ASN A 382 1.03 13.21 18.23
C ASN A 382 2.36 13.84 18.68
N PRO A 383 2.49 14.30 19.94
CA PRO A 383 3.63 15.10 20.38
C PRO A 383 4.90 14.29 20.70
N GLY A 384 4.82 12.95 20.74
CA GLY A 384 5.89 12.10 21.25
C GLY A 384 7.16 12.09 20.38
N HIS A 385 7.03 11.76 19.09
CA HIS A 385 8.16 11.67 18.15
C HIS A 385 7.81 12.20 16.76
N ALA A 386 7.08 11.43 15.95
CA ALA A 386 6.67 11.80 14.59
C ALA A 386 5.18 11.51 14.39
N GLY A 387 4.52 12.29 13.54
CA GLY A 387 3.20 11.94 13.03
C GLY A 387 3.27 10.63 12.28
N VAL A 388 4.20 10.53 11.32
CA VAL A 388 4.45 9.32 10.56
C VAL A 388 5.92 8.91 10.62
N LEU A 389 6.18 7.65 10.95
CA LEU A 389 7.46 6.98 10.73
C LEU A 389 7.30 6.06 9.51
N ALA A 390 8.16 6.19 8.50
CA ALA A 390 7.99 5.51 7.22
C ALA A 390 9.23 4.72 6.80
N GLY A 391 9.01 3.55 6.20
CA GLY A 391 10.06 2.71 5.65
C GLY A 391 10.63 1.69 6.64
N SER A 392 11.49 0.83 6.10
CA SER A 392 12.13 -0.27 6.79
C SER A 392 13.64 -0.28 6.53
N SER A 393 14.36 -1.15 7.24
CA SER A 393 15.78 -1.41 6.97
C SER A 393 16.01 -2.45 5.86
N TYR A 394 14.94 -2.93 5.21
CA TYR A 394 14.93 -4.08 4.31
C TYR A 394 14.72 -3.70 2.84
N LEU A 395 15.81 -3.82 2.04
CA LEU A 395 16.09 -3.31 0.68
C LEU A 395 15.06 -3.45 -0.49
N ALA A 396 13.74 -3.58 -0.27
CA ALA A 396 12.79 -3.77 -1.37
C ALA A 396 11.34 -3.27 -1.18
N VAL A 397 10.99 -2.50 -0.14
CA VAL A 397 9.59 -2.08 0.06
C VAL A 397 9.46 -0.60 0.44
N THR A 398 8.86 0.20 -0.45
CA THR A 398 8.66 1.64 -0.24
C THR A 398 7.33 1.91 0.46
N ALA A 399 7.38 2.52 1.64
CA ALA A 399 6.19 3.05 2.31
C ALA A 399 5.61 4.23 1.50
N ARG A 400 4.29 4.24 1.29
CA ARG A 400 3.57 5.32 0.59
C ARG A 400 2.67 6.10 1.52
N ILE A 401 2.82 7.42 1.51
CA ILE A 401 1.97 8.36 2.22
C ILE A 401 1.38 9.28 1.17
N ALA A 402 0.08 9.18 0.95
CA ALA A 402 -0.57 9.90 -0.15
C ALA A 402 -1.87 10.58 0.29
N ARG A 403 -2.09 11.82 -0.17
CA ARG A 403 -3.32 12.59 0.12
C ARG A 403 -3.59 12.78 1.62
N CYS A 404 -2.53 12.77 2.42
CA CYS A 404 -2.60 12.88 3.87
C CYS A 404 -2.38 14.31 4.34
N VAL A 405 -3.04 14.69 5.43
CA VAL A 405 -2.76 15.89 6.20
C VAL A 405 -2.01 15.48 7.47
N ILE A 406 -0.77 15.93 7.63
CA ILE A 406 0.06 15.65 8.81
C ILE A 406 0.35 16.97 9.52
N SER A 407 -0.27 17.17 10.69
CA SER A 407 -0.21 18.47 11.37
C SER A 407 -0.19 18.45 12.88
N GLY A 408 0.55 19.36 13.52
CA GLY A 408 0.55 19.49 14.98
C GLY A 408 1.25 18.33 15.71
N ASN A 409 2.15 17.62 15.03
CA ASN A 409 2.90 16.51 15.60
C ASN A 409 4.31 16.95 16.04
N GLY A 410 4.98 16.13 16.86
CA GLY A 410 6.37 16.36 17.29
C GLY A 410 7.36 16.50 16.13
N ALA A 411 7.11 15.80 15.04
CA ALA A 411 7.71 15.93 13.72
C ALA A 411 6.66 15.47 12.69
N GLY A 412 6.73 15.91 11.44
CA GLY A 412 5.75 15.48 10.43
C GLY A 412 5.95 14.03 9.99
N ILE A 413 6.79 13.82 8.97
CA ILE A 413 7.15 12.52 8.42
C ILE A 413 8.65 12.28 8.64
N VAL A 414 9.01 11.13 9.17
CA VAL A 414 10.40 10.69 9.31
C VAL A 414 10.56 9.35 8.63
N SER A 415 11.51 9.23 7.70
CA SER A 415 11.87 7.93 7.15
C SER A 415 12.91 7.22 8.02
N SER A 416 12.92 5.89 7.96
CA SER A 416 14.01 5.05 8.46
C SER A 416 14.49 4.08 7.38
N GLY A 417 15.80 3.89 7.28
CA GLY A 417 16.42 2.84 6.46
C GLY A 417 16.67 3.24 4.99
N TYR A 418 16.80 2.25 4.11
CA TYR A 418 17.37 2.43 2.76
C TYR A 418 16.33 2.42 1.61
N ASP A 419 15.06 2.13 1.91
CA ASP A 419 14.04 1.73 0.92
C ASP A 419 13.29 2.86 0.22
N GLY A 420 13.62 4.11 0.53
CA GLY A 420 12.81 5.24 0.07
C GLY A 420 11.47 5.33 0.77
N VAL A 421 10.94 6.54 0.80
CA VAL A 421 9.55 6.82 1.15
C VAL A 421 8.95 7.63 0.02
N MET A 422 7.71 7.31 -0.36
CA MET A 422 6.93 8.10 -1.30
C MET A 422 5.96 8.99 -0.53
N VAL A 423 6.11 10.30 -0.66
CA VAL A 423 5.19 11.32 -0.13
C VAL A 423 4.57 12.06 -1.31
N ASP A 424 3.26 11.98 -1.45
CA ASP A 424 2.55 12.44 -2.66
C ASP A 424 1.25 13.15 -2.28
N GLU A 425 1.00 14.35 -2.80
CA GLU A 425 -0.28 15.06 -2.56
C GLU A 425 -0.55 15.32 -1.06
N CYS A 426 0.50 15.56 -0.28
CA CYS A 426 0.39 15.73 1.17
C CYS A 426 0.43 17.19 1.60
N LEU A 427 -0.34 17.51 2.65
CA LEU A 427 -0.16 18.73 3.44
C LEU A 427 0.57 18.39 4.74
N VAL A 428 1.84 18.77 4.85
CA VAL A 428 2.65 18.62 6.07
C VAL A 428 2.82 19.98 6.70
N SER A 429 2.10 20.25 7.79
CA SER A 429 2.03 21.61 8.33
C SER A 429 2.10 21.70 9.84
N SER A 430 2.71 22.77 10.36
CA SER A 430 2.74 23.05 11.80
C SER A 430 3.22 21.87 12.66
N ASN A 431 4.20 21.10 12.18
CA ASN A 431 4.85 20.06 12.96
C ASN A 431 6.15 20.59 13.57
N GLY A 432 6.43 20.20 14.80
CA GLY A 432 7.65 20.56 15.50
C GLY A 432 7.68 20.05 16.95
N PRO A 433 8.86 20.01 17.59
CA PRO A 433 10.12 20.67 17.19
C PRO A 433 11.04 19.85 16.26
N GLY A 434 10.60 18.73 15.68
CA GLY A 434 11.40 17.86 14.82
C GLY A 434 11.38 18.19 13.32
N GLY A 435 10.70 19.27 12.91
CA GLY A 435 10.55 19.67 11.51
C GLY A 435 9.43 18.95 10.76
N GLY A 436 9.33 19.24 9.46
CA GLY A 436 8.29 18.73 8.55
C GLY A 436 8.55 17.31 8.08
N ILE A 437 9.46 17.14 7.11
CA ILE A 437 9.78 15.85 6.48
C ILE A 437 11.28 15.56 6.57
N ARG A 438 11.65 14.37 7.01
CA ARG A 438 13.04 13.88 6.99
C ARG A 438 13.14 12.58 6.23
N VAL A 439 13.96 12.56 5.19
CA VAL A 439 14.22 11.41 4.34
C VAL A 439 15.70 11.05 4.32
N GLU A 440 16.02 9.79 4.59
CA GLU A 440 17.39 9.28 4.65
C GLU A 440 17.94 8.87 3.28
N TYR A 441 17.22 8.00 2.55
CA TYR A 441 17.68 7.48 1.27
C TYR A 441 16.52 7.36 0.29
N ARG A 442 16.73 7.74 -0.98
CA ARG A 442 15.86 7.40 -2.13
C ARG A 442 14.38 7.80 -2.00
N GLY A 443 14.02 8.71 -1.09
CA GLY A 443 12.64 9.15 -0.99
C GLY A 443 12.27 10.16 -2.07
N VAL A 444 11.00 10.12 -2.45
CA VAL A 444 10.41 11.03 -3.42
C VAL A 444 9.30 11.78 -2.70
N ILE A 445 9.43 13.10 -2.67
CA ILE A 445 8.43 14.00 -2.12
C ILE A 445 7.92 14.79 -3.31
N ARG A 446 6.64 14.65 -3.66
CA ARG A 446 6.09 15.37 -4.80
C ARG A 446 4.70 15.92 -4.57
N ARG A 447 4.34 16.95 -5.33
CA ARG A 447 2.99 17.55 -5.35
C ARG A 447 2.46 17.82 -3.94
N SER A 448 3.33 18.29 -3.06
CA SER A 448 3.06 18.38 -1.62
C SER A 448 3.30 19.79 -1.11
N SER A 449 2.50 20.19 -0.13
CA SER A 449 2.62 21.46 0.57
C SER A 449 3.24 21.26 1.95
N ILE A 450 4.42 21.83 2.18
CA ILE A 450 5.18 21.75 3.43
C ILE A 450 5.21 23.15 4.05
N ILE A 451 4.36 23.38 5.06
CA ILE A 451 3.99 24.74 5.51
C ILE A 451 4.19 24.93 7.01
N GLY A 452 4.97 25.93 7.41
CA GLY A 452 5.00 26.38 8.80
C GLY A 452 5.50 25.33 9.80
N ASN A 453 6.29 24.33 9.35
CA ASN A 453 6.92 23.38 10.25
C ASN A 453 8.14 24.02 10.90
N TRP A 454 8.45 23.62 12.13
CA TRP A 454 9.56 24.19 12.85
C TRP A 454 10.45 23.14 13.48
N LEU A 455 11.73 23.48 13.48
CA LEU A 455 12.75 22.73 14.17
C LEU A 455 13.44 23.58 15.24
N GLU A 456 13.56 23.01 16.43
CA GLU A 456 14.24 23.64 17.58
C GLU A 456 15.15 22.65 18.31
N GLY A 457 16.35 23.09 18.70
CA GLY A 457 17.28 22.26 19.50
C GLY A 457 18.75 22.69 19.43
N ALA A 458 19.58 22.15 20.34
CA ALA A 458 20.98 22.55 20.49
C ALA A 458 21.95 22.00 19.42
N TYR A 459 21.53 21.03 18.60
CA TYR A 459 22.39 20.34 17.61
C TYR A 459 21.64 20.00 16.32
N ALA A 460 20.89 20.93 15.74
CA ALA A 460 20.15 20.63 14.53
C ALA A 460 21.02 20.68 13.27
N ALA A 461 21.35 19.52 12.73
CA ALA A 461 21.87 19.35 11.37
C ALA A 461 20.75 18.96 10.38
N TYR A 462 19.53 19.47 10.60
CA TYR A 462 18.32 19.14 9.85
C TYR A 462 17.60 20.41 9.40
N GLY A 463 16.82 20.30 8.33
CA GLY A 463 15.94 21.33 7.80
C GLY A 463 14.60 21.45 8.51
N GLY A 464 13.99 22.64 8.44
CA GLY A 464 12.72 22.96 9.09
C GLY A 464 11.54 22.38 8.34
N GLY A 465 11.52 22.56 7.01
CA GLY A 465 10.52 21.99 6.10
C GLY A 465 10.89 20.57 5.71
N VAL A 466 11.95 20.41 4.92
CA VAL A 466 12.39 19.11 4.37
C VAL A 466 13.88 18.90 4.62
N THR A 467 14.26 17.67 4.98
CA THR A 467 15.63 17.20 5.07
C THR A 467 15.81 15.99 4.18
N CYS A 468 16.77 16.02 3.26
CA CYS A 468 17.14 14.89 2.40
C CYS A 468 18.62 14.54 2.53
N TYR A 469 18.94 13.26 2.75
CA TYR A 469 20.32 12.82 3.01
C TYR A 469 21.04 12.13 1.86
N GLU A 470 20.34 11.42 0.97
CA GLU A 470 20.97 10.77 -0.17
C GLU A 470 19.94 10.32 -1.20
N ARG A 471 20.17 10.64 -2.48
CA ARG A 471 19.37 10.20 -3.64
C ARG A 471 17.87 10.50 -3.54
N CYS A 472 17.48 11.54 -2.82
CA CYS A 472 16.09 11.96 -2.73
C CYS A 472 15.73 12.91 -3.89
N ARG A 473 14.44 12.99 -4.21
CA ARG A 473 13.90 13.94 -5.18
C ARG A 473 12.72 14.69 -4.56
N ILE A 474 12.72 16.01 -4.71
CA ILE A 474 11.64 16.91 -4.28
C ILE A 474 11.08 17.57 -5.54
N GLU A 475 9.79 17.40 -5.82
CA GLU A 475 9.18 17.77 -7.11
C GLU A 475 7.85 18.48 -6.92
N ASP A 476 7.59 19.58 -7.63
CA ASP A 476 6.26 20.20 -7.66
C ASP A 476 5.73 20.53 -6.26
N CYS A 477 6.61 20.97 -5.36
CA CYS A 477 6.27 21.21 -3.96
C CYS A 477 6.25 22.71 -3.63
N LEU A 478 5.27 23.11 -2.83
CA LEU A 478 5.25 24.39 -2.14
C LEU A 478 5.86 24.21 -0.74
N ILE A 479 6.99 24.86 -0.50
CA ILE A 479 7.73 24.77 0.78
C ILE A 479 7.83 26.17 1.36
N ARG A 480 6.99 26.48 2.35
CA ARG A 480 6.89 27.85 2.86
C ARG A 480 6.77 27.99 4.35
N ASP A 481 7.25 29.13 4.84
CA ASP A 481 7.15 29.56 6.24
C ASP A 481 7.74 28.57 7.25
N ASN A 482 8.56 27.62 6.80
CA ASN A 482 9.22 26.67 7.67
C ASN A 482 10.42 27.33 8.33
N ARG A 483 10.73 26.93 9.58
CA ARG A 483 11.78 27.56 10.35
C ARG A 483 12.71 26.61 11.07
N VAL A 484 13.98 26.96 11.12
CA VAL A 484 14.97 26.33 11.99
C VAL A 484 15.54 27.39 12.92
N HIS A 485 15.52 27.12 14.23
CA HIS A 485 16.19 27.96 15.20
C HIS A 485 17.05 27.12 16.14
N THR A 486 18.36 27.36 16.13
CA THR A 486 19.30 26.69 17.03
C THR A 486 20.05 27.71 17.88
N THR A 487 20.39 27.33 19.10
CA THR A 487 21.15 28.21 20.02
C THR A 487 22.62 28.36 19.65
N ASN A 488 23.16 27.50 18.79
CA ASN A 488 24.54 27.53 18.30
C ASN A 488 24.69 28.05 16.87
N HIS A 489 23.59 28.54 16.26
CA HIS A 489 23.53 29.03 14.89
C HIS A 489 24.05 28.05 13.84
N GLN A 490 23.77 26.75 14.02
CA GLN A 490 24.12 25.70 13.06
C GLN A 490 22.91 25.13 12.32
N GLY A 491 21.69 25.64 12.58
CA GLY A 491 20.47 25.24 11.92
C GLY A 491 20.49 25.55 10.42
N ARG A 492 20.24 24.56 9.58
CA ARG A 492 20.38 24.65 8.12
C ARG A 492 19.06 24.46 7.42
N GLY A 493 18.79 25.19 6.34
CA GLY A 493 17.74 24.83 5.40
C GLY A 493 16.35 25.02 6.00
N GLY A 494 15.93 26.27 6.16
CA GLY A 494 14.60 26.59 6.71
C GLY A 494 13.51 25.87 5.93
N GLY A 495 13.55 26.01 4.60
CA GLY A 495 12.76 25.25 3.65
C GLY A 495 13.34 23.85 3.47
N VAL A 496 14.52 23.75 2.87
CA VAL A 496 15.15 22.47 2.52
C VAL A 496 16.60 22.39 2.97
N MET A 497 16.97 21.32 3.66
CA MET A 497 18.34 20.90 3.85
C MET A 497 18.65 19.68 2.99
N ILE A 498 19.67 19.75 2.14
CA ILE A 498 20.15 18.62 1.34
C ILE A 498 21.57 18.24 1.76
N SER A 499 21.80 16.96 2.00
CA SER A 499 23.10 16.33 2.21
C SER A 499 23.24 15.18 1.21
N GLY A 500 24.43 14.81 0.75
CA GLY A 500 24.58 13.77 -0.29
C GLY A 500 24.11 14.25 -1.67
N SER A 501 23.64 13.36 -2.54
CA SER A 501 23.21 13.69 -3.92
C SER A 501 21.68 13.73 -4.04
N ASN A 502 21.06 14.92 -4.09
CA ASN A 502 19.59 15.04 -4.20
C ASN A 502 19.16 16.07 -5.25
N ASP A 503 17.96 15.91 -5.79
CA ASP A 503 17.41 16.82 -6.81
C ASP A 503 16.17 17.56 -6.26
N ILE A 504 16.08 18.87 -6.56
CA ILE A 504 14.92 19.73 -6.28
C ILE A 504 14.46 20.29 -7.62
N ILE A 505 13.22 20.00 -8.00
CA ILE A 505 12.69 20.29 -9.33
C ILE A 505 11.31 20.93 -9.19
N ASN A 506 11.01 21.97 -9.96
CA ASN A 506 9.68 22.61 -10.01
C ASN A 506 9.14 23.00 -8.62
N CYS A 507 10.00 23.42 -7.70
CA CYS A 507 9.59 23.74 -6.33
C CYS A 507 9.52 25.25 -6.10
N THR A 508 8.55 25.70 -5.30
CA THR A 508 8.49 27.08 -4.80
C THR A 508 8.83 27.10 -3.32
N MET A 509 9.97 27.71 -2.97
CA MET A 509 10.52 27.81 -1.62
C MET A 509 10.51 29.26 -1.14
N VAL A 510 9.58 29.61 -0.26
CA VAL A 510 9.29 31.02 0.08
C VAL A 510 9.04 31.28 1.56
N GLY A 511 9.53 32.40 2.09
CA GLY A 511 9.24 32.80 3.49
C GLY A 511 9.87 31.91 4.56
N ASN A 512 10.75 30.98 4.20
CA ASN A 512 11.39 30.09 5.16
C ASN A 512 12.55 30.79 5.89
N SER A 513 12.86 30.33 7.10
CA SER A 513 13.90 30.92 7.95
C SER A 513 14.85 29.89 8.57
N ALA A 514 16.13 30.18 8.64
CA ALA A 514 17.12 29.33 9.32
C ALA A 514 18.29 30.14 9.88
N ASP A 515 19.21 29.48 10.59
CA ASP A 515 20.50 30.10 10.89
C ASP A 515 21.34 30.20 9.60
N ILE A 516 21.32 29.15 8.76
CA ILE A 516 22.11 29.00 7.53
C ILE A 516 21.18 28.57 6.38
N GLY A 517 21.11 29.35 5.30
CA GLY A 517 20.33 29.01 4.10
C GLY A 517 18.84 28.85 4.39
N GLY A 518 18.13 29.97 4.51
CA GLY A 518 16.69 29.99 4.82
C GLY A 518 15.84 29.21 3.82
N GLY A 519 16.07 29.39 2.53
CA GLY A 519 15.42 28.61 1.47
C GLY A 519 16.02 27.20 1.39
N VAL A 520 17.25 27.11 0.89
CA VAL A 520 18.00 25.86 0.72
C VAL A 520 19.40 25.97 1.33
N SER A 521 19.81 24.94 2.06
CA SER A 521 21.19 24.77 2.53
C SER A 521 21.74 23.41 2.14
N SER A 522 23.00 23.36 1.73
CA SER A 522 23.75 22.12 1.52
C SER A 522 25.14 22.18 2.16
N PRO A 523 25.48 21.30 3.13
CA PRO A 523 26.80 21.27 3.73
C PRO A 523 27.86 20.72 2.75
N PHE A 524 29.14 20.85 3.13
CA PHE A 524 30.27 20.39 2.33
C PHE A 524 30.15 18.92 1.92
N GLY A 525 30.43 18.63 0.64
CA GLY A 525 30.34 17.27 0.09
C GLY A 525 28.96 16.90 -0.45
N SER A 526 27.99 17.80 -0.44
CA SER A 526 26.67 17.61 -1.05
C SER A 526 26.69 17.96 -2.54
N TYR A 527 25.98 17.17 -3.33
CA TYR A 527 25.82 17.28 -4.79
C TYR A 527 24.32 17.27 -5.12
N GLY A 528 23.98 17.58 -6.37
CA GLY A 528 22.59 17.61 -6.78
C GLY A 528 22.28 18.73 -7.73
N ARG A 529 21.01 18.81 -8.12
CA ARG A 529 20.50 19.84 -9.02
C ARG A 529 19.28 20.53 -8.42
N ILE A 530 19.21 21.84 -8.60
CA ILE A 530 18.03 22.65 -8.39
C ILE A 530 17.63 23.16 -9.78
N VAL A 531 16.44 22.78 -10.26
CA VAL A 531 15.98 23.11 -11.62
C VAL A 531 14.54 23.61 -11.57
N ASN A 532 14.19 24.57 -12.45
CA ASN A 532 12.83 25.08 -12.60
C ASN A 532 12.20 25.54 -11.28
N SER A 533 12.99 26.04 -10.34
CA SER A 533 12.51 26.30 -8.98
C SER A 533 12.55 27.79 -8.66
N ILE A 534 11.63 28.24 -7.82
CA ILE A 534 11.62 29.59 -7.27
C ILE A 534 12.09 29.53 -5.81
N ILE A 535 13.13 30.28 -5.46
CA ILE A 535 13.65 30.38 -4.09
C ILE A 535 13.69 31.85 -3.71
N TRP A 536 12.70 32.32 -2.95
CA TRP A 536 12.48 33.75 -2.76
C TRP A 536 12.05 34.14 -1.36
N SER A 537 12.31 35.39 -0.96
CA SER A 537 11.89 35.97 0.35
C SER A 537 12.18 35.10 1.58
N ASN A 538 13.22 34.26 1.55
CA ASN A 538 13.65 33.50 2.70
C ASN A 538 14.59 34.35 3.58
N THR A 539 14.90 33.90 4.80
CA THR A 539 15.78 34.59 5.74
C THR A 539 16.82 33.65 6.37
N ALA A 540 18.07 34.11 6.49
CA ALA A 540 19.12 33.42 7.23
C ALA A 540 19.89 34.37 8.15
N ILE A 541 20.41 33.86 9.27
CA ILE A 541 21.15 34.67 10.25
C ILE A 541 22.61 34.89 9.82
N VAL A 542 23.30 33.83 9.40
CA VAL A 542 24.77 33.87 9.21
C VAL A 542 25.24 33.59 7.79
N SER A 543 24.34 33.33 6.84
CA SER A 543 24.67 33.07 5.43
C SER A 543 23.65 33.67 4.47
N ASN A 544 23.77 33.33 3.19
CA ASN A 544 22.78 33.69 2.18
C ASN A 544 21.39 33.16 2.58
N SER A 545 20.39 34.03 2.48
CA SER A 545 19.04 33.74 2.91
C SER A 545 18.30 32.75 2.02
N ASN A 546 18.50 32.79 0.71
CA ASN A 546 17.82 31.87 -0.21
C ASN A 546 18.63 30.59 -0.45
N CYS A 547 19.93 30.71 -0.72
CA CYS A 547 20.74 29.57 -1.14
C CYS A 547 22.14 29.59 -0.49
N ASP A 548 22.42 28.65 0.43
CA ASP A 548 23.76 28.35 0.92
C ASP A 548 24.22 26.99 0.38
N LEU A 549 24.79 26.99 -0.83
CA LEU A 549 25.05 25.78 -1.61
C LEU A 549 26.54 25.47 -1.68
N ALA A 550 26.87 24.17 -1.59
CA ALA A 550 28.23 23.65 -1.67
C ALA A 550 28.59 23.28 -3.13
N ARG A 551 28.25 22.07 -3.59
CA ARG A 551 28.49 21.62 -4.98
C ARG A 551 27.20 21.29 -5.73
N VAL A 552 26.08 21.78 -5.23
CA VAL A 552 24.76 21.66 -5.84
C VAL A 552 24.66 22.70 -6.95
N THR A 553 24.29 22.27 -8.16
CA THR A 553 24.11 23.18 -9.30
C THR A 553 22.69 23.70 -9.34
N ILE A 554 22.53 24.95 -9.75
CA ILE A 554 21.22 25.58 -9.95
C ILE A 554 21.12 26.09 -11.38
N SER A 555 20.03 25.76 -12.07
CA SER A 555 19.77 26.16 -13.46
C SER A 555 18.28 26.39 -13.67
N ARG A 556 17.92 27.27 -14.62
CA ARG A 556 16.53 27.64 -14.94
C ARG A 556 15.69 27.86 -13.70
N SER A 557 16.24 28.57 -12.72
CA SER A 557 15.61 28.82 -11.43
C SER A 557 15.69 30.30 -11.06
N CYS A 558 14.70 30.78 -10.31
CA CYS A 558 14.60 32.17 -9.91
C CYS A 558 15.01 32.35 -8.44
N THR A 559 16.08 33.11 -8.18
CA THR A 559 16.58 33.33 -6.80
C THR A 559 17.45 34.57 -6.68
N GLN A 560 17.53 35.12 -5.46
CA GLN A 560 18.43 36.21 -5.10
C GLN A 560 19.34 35.83 -3.91
N PRO A 561 20.62 36.22 -3.87
CA PRO A 561 21.42 36.85 -4.93
C PRO A 561 21.56 35.96 -6.17
N PRO A 562 21.89 36.56 -7.34
CA PRO A 562 22.01 35.82 -8.59
C PRO A 562 22.96 34.62 -8.45
N GLN A 563 22.55 33.48 -9.00
CA GLN A 563 23.34 32.26 -9.01
C GLN A 563 23.86 31.97 -10.42
N SER A 564 25.11 31.52 -10.50
CA SER A 564 25.68 31.02 -11.76
C SER A 564 24.96 29.76 -12.21
N GLY A 565 24.64 29.67 -13.49
CA GLY A 565 23.97 28.52 -14.10
C GLY A 565 23.18 28.97 -15.31
N GLU A 566 22.87 28.03 -16.21
CA GLU A 566 22.11 28.33 -17.40
C GLU A 566 20.67 28.75 -17.03
N GLY A 567 20.17 29.83 -17.63
CA GLY A 567 18.77 30.25 -17.52
C GLY A 567 18.30 30.70 -16.14
N ASN A 568 19.19 30.92 -15.17
CA ASN A 568 18.78 31.43 -13.87
C ASN A 568 18.33 32.89 -13.96
N LEU A 569 17.26 33.19 -13.23
CA LEU A 569 16.69 34.53 -13.09
C LEU A 569 16.95 35.09 -11.70
N CYS A 570 16.99 36.42 -11.61
CA CYS A 570 17.15 37.13 -10.33
C CYS A 570 16.20 38.31 -10.17
N GLU A 571 15.31 38.49 -11.13
CA GLU A 571 14.15 39.38 -11.05
C GLU A 571 13.12 38.85 -10.05
N GLU A 572 12.22 39.71 -9.60
CA GLU A 572 11.14 39.32 -8.70
C GLU A 572 10.19 38.33 -9.40
N PRO A 573 9.84 37.19 -8.77
CA PRO A 573 8.96 36.19 -9.37
C PRO A 573 7.54 36.69 -9.68
N GLY A 574 7.11 37.80 -9.09
CA GLY A 574 5.78 38.38 -9.34
C GLY A 574 4.64 37.47 -8.92
N PHE A 575 4.56 37.11 -7.63
CA PHE A 575 3.43 36.33 -7.10
C PHE A 575 2.14 37.16 -7.00
N VAL A 576 0.98 36.52 -7.12
CA VAL A 576 -0.34 37.17 -7.07
C VAL A 576 -0.63 37.83 -5.71
N ASP A 577 -0.57 37.08 -4.60
CA ASP A 577 -0.80 37.64 -3.25
C ASP A 577 -0.03 36.87 -2.15
N VAL A 578 1.22 37.27 -1.95
CA VAL A 578 2.10 36.73 -0.91
C VAL A 578 1.50 36.85 0.50
N ALA A 579 0.73 37.91 0.77
CA ALA A 579 0.19 38.16 2.11
C ALA A 579 -0.95 37.19 2.46
N GLN A 580 -1.69 36.71 1.46
CA GLN A 580 -2.71 35.68 1.61
C GLN A 580 -2.17 34.25 1.38
N GLY A 581 -0.91 34.12 0.99
CA GLY A 581 -0.25 32.84 0.72
C GLY A 581 -0.56 32.28 -0.67
N ASP A 582 -0.98 33.14 -1.61
CA ASP A 582 -1.14 32.83 -3.01
C ASP A 582 0.19 33.08 -3.76
N PHE A 583 0.82 31.97 -4.12
CA PHE A 583 2.13 31.95 -4.79
C PHE A 583 2.02 31.57 -6.27
N HIS A 584 0.83 31.66 -6.87
CA HIS A 584 0.69 31.64 -8.32
C HIS A 584 1.45 32.81 -8.94
N LEU A 585 1.94 32.63 -10.16
CA LEU A 585 2.59 33.68 -10.93
C LEU A 585 1.54 34.67 -11.43
N ALA A 586 1.80 35.96 -11.27
CA ALA A 586 1.00 37.01 -11.87
C ALA A 586 1.41 37.22 -13.33
N MET A 587 0.45 37.65 -14.16
CA MET A 587 0.70 38.02 -15.56
C MET A 587 1.87 39.00 -15.69
N GLY A 588 2.82 38.68 -16.57
CA GLY A 588 4.06 39.45 -16.78
C GLY A 588 5.21 39.06 -15.85
N SER A 589 5.06 38.01 -15.04
CA SER A 589 6.16 37.41 -14.30
C SER A 589 7.30 36.97 -15.24
N PRO A 590 8.57 37.20 -14.88
CA PRO A 590 9.71 36.69 -15.64
C PRO A 590 9.86 35.16 -15.53
N CYS A 591 9.17 34.52 -14.59
CA CYS A 591 9.22 33.07 -14.37
C CYS A 591 8.29 32.28 -15.30
N ILE A 592 7.38 32.95 -16.00
CA ILE A 592 6.47 32.34 -16.98
C ILE A 592 7.27 31.93 -18.22
N ASP A 593 7.06 30.71 -18.71
CA ASP A 593 7.69 30.10 -19.89
C ASP A 593 9.23 30.08 -19.87
N ALA A 594 9.83 30.19 -18.68
CA ALA A 594 11.27 30.33 -18.51
C ALA A 594 11.99 29.04 -18.05
N GLY A 595 11.22 27.97 -17.83
CA GLY A 595 11.66 26.67 -17.36
C GLY A 595 12.28 25.75 -18.42
N ALA A 596 12.75 24.60 -17.97
CA ALA A 596 13.37 23.53 -18.75
C ALA A 596 12.40 22.38 -19.01
N SER A 597 12.47 21.77 -20.19
CA SER A 597 11.74 20.53 -20.52
C SER A 597 12.46 19.24 -20.10
N GLU A 598 13.55 19.30 -19.33
CA GLU A 598 14.30 18.08 -18.95
C GLU A 598 13.58 17.25 -17.87
N PHE A 599 12.62 17.87 -17.18
CA PHE A 599 11.85 17.26 -16.10
C PHE A 599 10.38 17.64 -16.26
N GLU A 600 9.64 16.81 -16.98
CA GLU A 600 8.27 17.07 -17.44
C GLU A 600 7.25 16.30 -16.57
N PRO A 601 6.86 16.78 -15.38
CA PRO A 601 5.64 16.29 -14.76
C PRO A 601 4.46 16.68 -15.66
N SER A 602 3.46 15.81 -15.74
CA SER A 602 2.28 16.01 -16.58
C SER A 602 1.33 17.09 -16.05
N VAL A 603 1.44 17.43 -14.76
CA VAL A 603 0.60 18.42 -14.07
C VAL A 603 1.38 19.15 -12.99
N ASP A 604 0.93 20.34 -12.61
CA ASP A 604 1.46 21.16 -11.52
C ASP A 604 0.88 20.75 -10.13
N LEU A 605 1.10 21.60 -9.11
CA LEU A 605 0.60 21.36 -7.76
C LEU A 605 -0.94 21.48 -7.63
N ASP A 606 -1.59 22.30 -8.44
CA ASP A 606 -3.06 22.45 -8.47
C ASP A 606 -3.74 21.44 -9.41
N GLY A 607 -2.95 20.70 -10.18
CA GLY A 607 -3.40 19.69 -11.13
C GLY A 607 -3.54 20.21 -12.56
N ALA A 608 -3.18 21.47 -12.82
CA ALA A 608 -3.18 22.04 -14.16
C ALA A 608 -2.11 21.33 -15.03
N PRO A 609 -2.41 21.04 -16.31
CA PRO A 609 -1.47 20.37 -17.20
C PRO A 609 -0.22 21.23 -17.47
N ARG A 610 0.87 20.57 -17.86
CA ARG A 610 2.12 21.24 -18.27
C ARG A 610 2.67 20.69 -19.58
N PRO A 611 3.31 21.53 -20.43
CA PRO A 611 3.38 22.99 -20.34
C PRO A 611 2.16 23.71 -20.95
N LEU A 612 1.90 24.95 -20.53
CA LEU A 612 0.92 25.86 -21.16
C LEU A 612 1.63 27.03 -21.88
N ASP A 613 0.95 27.73 -22.80
CA ASP A 613 1.47 28.96 -23.42
C ASP A 613 1.20 30.17 -22.51
N GLY A 614 1.99 30.27 -21.43
CA GLY A 614 1.75 31.24 -20.37
C GLY A 614 2.00 32.70 -20.79
N ASN A 615 2.86 32.93 -21.77
CA ASN A 615 3.19 34.27 -22.30
C ASN A 615 2.38 34.65 -23.56
N HIS A 616 1.63 33.70 -24.13
CA HIS A 616 0.76 33.86 -25.29
C HIS A 616 1.51 34.28 -26.57
N ASP A 617 2.68 33.70 -26.82
CA ASP A 617 3.47 33.87 -28.05
C ASP A 617 3.25 32.73 -29.08
N GLY A 618 2.40 31.77 -28.75
CA GLY A 618 2.09 30.60 -29.56
C GLY A 618 3.00 29.40 -29.31
N VAL A 619 3.85 29.43 -28.28
CA VAL A 619 4.76 28.34 -27.92
C VAL A 619 4.64 28.01 -26.43
N ALA A 620 3.98 26.88 -26.12
CA ALA A 620 3.93 26.37 -24.76
C ALA A 620 5.32 26.03 -24.21
N ALA A 621 5.62 26.49 -22.99
CA ALA A 621 6.85 26.22 -22.27
C ALA A 621 6.59 26.08 -20.77
N PHE A 622 7.53 25.48 -20.04
CA PHE A 622 7.33 25.25 -18.61
C PHE A 622 7.57 26.50 -17.80
N ASP A 623 6.76 26.72 -16.77
CA ASP A 623 7.03 27.75 -15.77
C ASP A 623 8.07 27.30 -14.74
N MET A 624 8.76 28.27 -14.14
CA MET A 624 9.52 28.02 -12.92
C MET A 624 8.57 27.98 -11.71
N GLY A 625 8.81 27.03 -10.79
CA GLY A 625 8.05 26.88 -9.56
C GLY A 625 7.01 25.75 -9.64
N CYS A 626 6.24 25.60 -8.56
CA CYS A 626 5.29 24.49 -8.41
C CYS A 626 3.94 24.69 -9.11
N TYR A 627 3.66 25.88 -9.62
CA TYR A 627 2.43 26.20 -10.36
C TYR A 627 2.75 26.50 -11.83
N GLU A 628 1.83 26.14 -12.72
CA GLU A 628 1.83 26.53 -14.13
C GLU A 628 0.83 27.67 -14.34
N PHE A 629 1.22 28.68 -15.11
CA PHE A 629 0.40 29.85 -15.40
C PHE A 629 -0.47 29.60 -16.64
N ALA A 630 -1.78 29.53 -16.41
CA ALA A 630 -2.76 29.53 -17.49
C ALA A 630 -3.06 30.96 -17.94
N HIS A 631 -2.73 31.29 -19.21
CA HIS A 631 -2.91 32.65 -19.72
C HIS A 631 -4.39 32.96 -20.00
N PRO A 632 -4.94 34.13 -19.58
CA PRO A 632 -6.36 34.44 -19.70
C PRO A 632 -6.88 34.64 -21.14
N LEU A 633 -5.99 34.63 -22.14
CA LEU A 633 -6.35 34.71 -23.57
C LEU A 633 -5.88 33.49 -24.37
N ALA A 634 -5.15 32.56 -23.76
CA ALA A 634 -4.79 31.31 -24.43
C ALA A 634 -6.00 30.39 -24.47
N ASP A 635 -6.07 29.56 -25.51
CA ASP A 635 -7.10 28.56 -25.80
C ASP A 635 -6.34 27.38 -26.43
N SER A 636 -5.78 26.53 -25.58
CA SER A 636 -4.76 25.55 -25.91
C SER A 636 -5.30 24.38 -26.75
N ASP A 637 -6.59 24.08 -26.67
CA ASP A 637 -7.26 23.01 -27.42
C ASP A 637 -8.24 23.50 -28.51
N GLY A 638 -8.48 24.82 -28.57
CA GLY A 638 -9.27 25.50 -29.58
C GLY A 638 -10.78 25.36 -29.38
N ASP A 639 -11.26 25.01 -28.19
CA ASP A 639 -12.69 24.86 -27.89
C ASP A 639 -13.42 26.19 -27.61
N THR A 640 -12.67 27.29 -27.55
CA THR A 640 -13.09 28.67 -27.28
C THR A 640 -13.40 29.00 -25.81
N LEU A 641 -13.16 28.07 -24.90
CA LEU A 641 -12.81 28.38 -23.52
C LEU A 641 -11.36 28.86 -23.48
N THR A 642 -11.01 29.61 -22.43
CA THR A 642 -9.62 30.01 -22.23
C THR A 642 -8.98 29.13 -21.18
N ASP A 643 -7.67 28.89 -21.30
CA ASP A 643 -6.93 28.05 -20.37
C ASP A 643 -7.17 28.47 -18.92
N ALA A 644 -7.19 29.78 -18.66
CA ALA A 644 -7.46 30.31 -17.31
C ALA A 644 -8.89 30.04 -16.81
N SER A 645 -9.88 30.01 -17.72
CA SER A 645 -11.26 29.68 -17.39
C SER A 645 -11.40 28.19 -17.09
N GLU A 646 -10.73 27.35 -17.86
CA GLU A 646 -10.72 25.89 -17.69
C GLU A 646 -10.03 25.47 -16.39
N VAL A 647 -8.83 26.01 -16.12
CA VAL A 647 -8.14 25.78 -14.83
C VAL A 647 -9.01 26.25 -13.65
N ALA A 648 -9.71 27.38 -13.78
CA ALA A 648 -10.62 27.86 -12.74
C ALA A 648 -11.87 26.96 -12.56
N MET A 649 -12.26 26.22 -13.60
CA MET A 649 -13.33 25.21 -13.55
C MET A 649 -12.81 23.83 -13.10
N GLY A 650 -11.50 23.62 -13.04
CA GLY A 650 -10.89 22.34 -12.68
C GLY A 650 -10.92 21.32 -13.82
N ILE A 651 -11.09 21.78 -15.06
CA ILE A 651 -11.06 20.98 -16.30
C ILE A 651 -9.71 21.18 -17.01
N ASN A 652 -9.43 20.44 -18.08
CA ASN A 652 -8.11 20.33 -18.68
C ASN A 652 -7.96 21.20 -19.95
N PRO A 653 -7.20 22.32 -19.90
CA PRO A 653 -6.97 23.21 -21.04
C PRO A 653 -6.41 22.59 -22.32
N MET A 654 -5.88 21.37 -22.23
CA MET A 654 -5.29 20.66 -23.36
C MET A 654 -6.26 19.65 -24.00
N ALA A 655 -7.50 19.58 -23.52
CA ALA A 655 -8.46 18.57 -23.92
C ALA A 655 -9.87 19.15 -24.05
N ARG A 656 -10.34 19.21 -25.30
CA ARG A 656 -11.68 19.69 -25.67
C ARG A 656 -12.84 19.02 -24.94
N ASP A 657 -12.60 17.80 -24.50
CA ASP A 657 -13.52 16.92 -23.77
C ASP A 657 -12.71 16.36 -22.60
N SER A 658 -12.82 17.03 -21.46
CA SER A 658 -11.98 16.83 -20.29
C SER A 658 -12.24 15.51 -19.59
N ASP A 659 -13.48 15.03 -19.58
CA ASP A 659 -13.89 13.79 -18.92
C ASP A 659 -14.05 12.59 -19.88
N GLY A 660 -14.01 12.84 -21.19
CA GLY A 660 -14.03 11.84 -22.24
C GLY A 660 -15.41 11.24 -22.50
N ASP A 661 -16.50 11.92 -22.13
CA ASP A 661 -17.87 11.45 -22.32
C ASP A 661 -18.42 11.67 -23.76
N GLY A 662 -17.67 12.46 -24.55
CA GLY A 662 -17.98 12.80 -25.93
C GLY A 662 -18.65 14.16 -26.13
N ALA A 663 -18.90 14.93 -25.06
CA ALA A 663 -19.29 16.33 -25.11
C ALA A 663 -18.06 17.25 -25.01
N ASP A 664 -18.08 18.37 -25.72
CA ASP A 664 -17.03 19.41 -25.65
C ASP A 664 -17.26 20.25 -24.37
N ASP A 665 -16.20 20.62 -23.66
CA ASP A 665 -16.28 21.33 -22.37
C ASP A 665 -17.13 22.61 -22.46
N ARG A 666 -16.98 23.36 -23.56
CA ARG A 666 -17.85 24.51 -23.87
C ARG A 666 -19.32 24.12 -24.03
N GLU A 667 -19.61 23.06 -24.78
CA GLU A 667 -20.97 22.58 -25.02
C GLU A 667 -21.64 22.14 -23.73
N GLU A 668 -20.87 21.57 -22.82
CA GLU A 668 -21.33 21.19 -21.49
C GLU A 668 -21.65 22.39 -20.61
N GLY A 669 -20.79 23.40 -20.61
CA GLY A 669 -21.07 24.68 -19.97
C GLY A 669 -22.38 25.31 -20.47
N ILE A 670 -22.64 25.23 -21.79
CA ILE A 670 -23.91 25.67 -22.39
C ILE A 670 -25.06 24.79 -21.94
N ALA A 671 -24.89 23.47 -21.95
CA ALA A 671 -25.90 22.51 -21.55
C ALA A 671 -26.24 22.58 -20.05
N GLY A 672 -25.33 23.13 -19.24
CA GLY A 672 -25.40 23.13 -17.78
C GLY A 672 -25.02 21.76 -17.19
N THR A 673 -24.15 21.03 -17.87
CA THR A 673 -23.51 19.81 -17.37
C THR A 673 -22.14 20.11 -16.76
N ASP A 674 -21.45 19.09 -16.25
CA ASP A 674 -20.19 19.22 -15.51
C ASP A 674 -19.10 18.50 -16.29
N ALA A 675 -18.24 19.27 -16.97
CA ALA A 675 -17.19 18.76 -17.84
C ALA A 675 -16.04 18.03 -17.12
N GLY A 676 -16.09 17.96 -15.79
CA GLY A 676 -15.21 17.11 -15.00
C GLY A 676 -15.82 15.76 -14.61
N ASP A 677 -17.07 15.47 -14.97
CA ASP A 677 -17.82 14.28 -14.56
C ASP A 677 -18.51 13.61 -15.76
N GLY A 678 -17.88 12.57 -16.31
CA GLY A 678 -18.42 11.86 -17.49
C GLY A 678 -19.73 11.08 -17.25
N ALA A 679 -20.34 11.18 -16.06
CA ALA A 679 -21.72 10.77 -15.83
C ALA A 679 -22.74 11.91 -16.05
N SER A 680 -22.29 13.16 -16.07
CA SER A 680 -23.05 14.40 -16.20
C SER A 680 -23.32 14.72 -17.67
N VAL A 681 -23.97 13.84 -18.42
CA VAL A 681 -24.14 14.03 -19.88
C VAL A 681 -25.46 14.71 -20.26
N PHE A 682 -25.41 15.64 -21.21
CA PHE A 682 -26.60 16.21 -21.86
C PHE A 682 -27.12 15.25 -22.93
N ALA A 683 -28.09 14.41 -22.56
CA ALA A 683 -28.64 13.39 -23.44
C ALA A 683 -30.17 13.35 -23.46
N VAL A 684 -30.72 12.95 -24.61
CA VAL A 684 -32.10 12.46 -24.72
C VAL A 684 -32.17 11.11 -24.01
N ARG A 685 -32.98 11.01 -22.95
CA ARG A 685 -33.02 9.84 -22.05
C ARG A 685 -33.94 8.76 -22.57
N THR A 686 -35.17 9.13 -22.95
CA THR A 686 -36.14 8.18 -23.49
C THR A 686 -37.07 8.85 -24.51
N THR A 687 -37.54 8.01 -25.43
CA THR A 687 -38.65 8.33 -26.32
C THR A 687 -39.68 7.21 -26.20
N GLU A 688 -40.87 7.52 -25.68
CA GLU A 688 -41.90 6.51 -25.40
C GLU A 688 -43.22 6.84 -26.11
N PRO A 689 -43.91 5.86 -26.72
CA PRO A 689 -45.23 6.07 -27.28
C PRO A 689 -46.27 6.32 -26.17
N CYS A 690 -47.20 7.22 -26.41
CA CYS A 690 -48.33 7.52 -25.53
C CYS A 690 -49.64 7.57 -26.34
N ALA A 691 -50.78 7.75 -25.65
CA ALA A 691 -52.10 7.77 -26.28
C ALA A 691 -52.25 8.86 -27.36
N ASP A 692 -51.50 9.97 -27.21
CA ASP A 692 -51.62 11.16 -28.04
C ASP A 692 -50.37 11.40 -28.94
N GLY A 693 -49.40 10.48 -29.00
CA GLY A 693 -48.16 10.65 -29.79
C GLY A 693 -46.91 10.02 -29.16
N PHE A 694 -45.77 10.71 -29.21
CA PHE A 694 -44.50 10.28 -28.58
C PHE A 694 -44.01 11.29 -27.55
N VAL A 695 -43.61 10.81 -26.37
CA VAL A 695 -43.01 11.63 -25.32
C VAL A 695 -41.49 11.57 -25.46
N VAL A 696 -40.85 12.72 -25.62
CA VAL A 696 -39.39 12.88 -25.63
C VAL A 696 -38.96 13.44 -24.28
N ARG A 697 -38.00 12.79 -23.63
CA ARG A 697 -37.42 13.20 -22.34
C ARG A 697 -35.92 13.45 -22.48
N TRP A 698 -35.41 14.49 -21.83
CA TRP A 698 -33.99 14.83 -21.84
C TRP A 698 -33.54 15.47 -20.52
N SER A 699 -32.24 15.35 -20.21
CA SER A 699 -31.63 16.01 -19.05
C SER A 699 -31.85 17.53 -19.11
N SER A 700 -32.26 18.15 -18.00
CA SER A 700 -32.55 19.58 -17.92
C SER A 700 -31.77 20.29 -16.81
N ALA A 701 -31.18 21.43 -17.14
CA ALA A 701 -30.46 22.31 -16.24
C ALA A 701 -31.25 23.62 -15.97
N PRO A 702 -31.15 24.21 -14.76
CA PRO A 702 -31.81 25.47 -14.44
C PRO A 702 -31.44 26.60 -15.40
N ASP A 703 -32.36 27.56 -15.58
CA ASP A 703 -32.15 28.78 -16.37
C ASP A 703 -31.77 28.55 -17.85
N ARG A 704 -32.03 27.35 -18.38
CA ARG A 704 -31.90 27.02 -19.80
C ARG A 704 -33.25 27.05 -20.52
N THR A 705 -33.18 27.20 -21.85
CA THR A 705 -34.30 26.98 -22.75
C THR A 705 -33.89 26.02 -23.86
N TYR A 706 -34.85 25.23 -24.35
CA TYR A 706 -34.57 24.14 -25.29
C TYR A 706 -35.38 24.28 -26.57
N ALA A 707 -34.78 23.86 -27.68
CA ALA A 707 -35.47 23.56 -28.92
C ALA A 707 -35.54 22.04 -29.12
N LEU A 708 -36.75 21.53 -29.35
CA LEU A 708 -36.96 20.18 -29.81
C LEU A 708 -37.13 20.20 -31.33
N ILE A 709 -36.23 19.53 -32.03
CA ILE A 709 -36.23 19.45 -33.49
C ILE A 709 -36.33 17.99 -33.93
N ARG A 710 -36.92 17.77 -35.10
CA ARG A 710 -37.34 16.45 -35.56
C ARG A 710 -37.07 16.28 -37.05
N SER A 711 -36.64 15.10 -37.44
CA SER A 711 -36.62 14.63 -38.82
C SER A 711 -37.36 13.30 -38.96
N THR A 712 -37.98 13.06 -40.12
CA THR A 712 -38.55 11.75 -40.49
C THR A 712 -37.61 10.94 -41.38
N ASN A 713 -36.43 11.48 -41.68
CA ASN A 713 -35.40 10.84 -42.51
C ASN A 713 -34.03 11.39 -42.11
N LEU A 714 -33.12 10.55 -41.62
CA LEU A 714 -31.77 10.99 -41.20
C LEU A 714 -30.92 11.58 -42.33
N LEU A 715 -31.35 11.44 -43.60
CA LEU A 715 -30.70 12.05 -44.76
C LEU A 715 -31.26 13.43 -45.12
N GLU A 716 -32.29 13.89 -44.41
CA GLU A 716 -32.92 15.21 -44.57
C GLU A 716 -32.71 16.08 -43.34
N ASP A 717 -32.80 17.39 -43.52
CA ASP A 717 -32.63 18.37 -42.45
C ASP A 717 -33.67 18.20 -41.34
N PHE A 718 -33.26 18.48 -40.09
CA PHE A 718 -34.17 18.53 -38.96
C PHE A 718 -35.00 19.82 -39.01
N SER A 719 -36.27 19.70 -38.66
CA SER A 719 -37.22 20.81 -38.59
C SER A 719 -37.61 21.08 -37.14
N ILE A 720 -37.80 22.36 -36.77
CA ILE A 720 -38.20 22.73 -35.41
C ILE A 720 -39.61 22.22 -35.14
N LEU A 721 -39.75 21.38 -34.10
CA LEU A 721 -41.03 20.89 -33.60
C LEU A 721 -41.57 21.83 -32.52
N ALA A 722 -40.70 22.23 -31.59
CA ALA A 722 -40.99 23.20 -30.55
C ALA A 722 -39.73 23.98 -30.18
N ASP A 723 -39.88 25.25 -29.84
CA ASP A 723 -38.80 26.15 -29.48
C ASP A 723 -39.14 26.89 -28.17
N ASP A 724 -38.15 27.54 -27.58
CA ASP A 724 -38.28 28.30 -26.32
C ASP A 724 -38.90 27.47 -25.16
N ILE A 725 -38.63 26.16 -25.12
CA ILE A 725 -39.16 25.28 -24.08
C ILE A 725 -38.40 25.60 -22.77
N PRO A 726 -39.07 26.13 -21.72
CA PRO A 726 -38.39 26.48 -20.48
C PRO A 726 -37.91 25.23 -19.75
N ALA A 727 -36.77 25.33 -19.07
CA ALA A 727 -36.23 24.25 -18.27
C ALA A 727 -37.17 23.79 -17.14
N THR A 728 -37.24 22.47 -16.94
CA THR A 728 -37.88 21.84 -15.77
C THR A 728 -36.94 20.83 -15.14
N PRO A 729 -35.89 21.27 -14.42
CA PRO A 729 -34.90 20.36 -13.85
C PRO A 729 -35.53 19.32 -12.90
N PRO A 730 -35.02 18.08 -12.85
CA PRO A 730 -33.83 17.60 -13.57
C PRO A 730 -34.12 17.08 -14.99
N GLU A 731 -35.37 17.05 -15.43
CA GLU A 731 -35.77 16.44 -16.70
C GLU A 731 -36.91 17.23 -17.36
N ASN A 732 -36.69 17.65 -18.61
CA ASN A 732 -37.76 18.15 -19.45
C ASN A 732 -38.48 17.00 -20.15
N CYS A 733 -39.78 17.17 -20.37
CA CYS A 733 -40.57 16.29 -21.21
C CYS A 733 -41.42 17.08 -22.20
N TYR A 734 -41.54 16.59 -23.43
CA TYR A 734 -42.39 17.17 -24.46
C TYR A 734 -43.13 16.06 -25.23
N THR A 735 -44.41 16.28 -25.54
CA THR A 735 -45.22 15.32 -26.29
C THR A 735 -45.39 15.76 -27.74
N ASP A 736 -44.81 15.02 -28.68
CA ASP A 736 -45.04 15.18 -30.12
C ASP A 736 -46.39 14.57 -30.51
N THR A 737 -47.41 15.41 -30.66
CA THR A 737 -48.78 15.00 -30.99
C THR A 737 -49.04 14.80 -32.49
N VAL A 738 -48.04 15.05 -33.35
CA VAL A 738 -48.17 15.07 -34.81
C VAL A 738 -47.39 13.94 -35.49
N ALA A 739 -46.76 13.06 -34.70
CA ALA A 739 -46.00 11.91 -35.20
C ALA A 739 -46.90 10.92 -35.96
N GLN A 740 -46.88 10.98 -37.29
CA GLN A 740 -47.66 10.10 -38.19
C GLN A 740 -46.80 9.20 -39.10
N ALA A 741 -45.47 9.34 -39.06
CA ALA A 741 -44.54 8.54 -39.86
C ALA A 741 -44.09 7.26 -39.14
N GLU A 742 -43.57 6.26 -39.88
CA GLU A 742 -43.02 5.03 -39.28
C GLU A 742 -41.66 5.25 -38.59
N PHE A 743 -40.94 6.32 -38.94
CA PHE A 743 -39.64 6.68 -38.36
C PHE A 743 -39.59 8.16 -37.97
N HIS A 744 -39.06 8.43 -36.79
CA HIS A 744 -38.78 9.78 -36.30
C HIS A 744 -37.43 9.79 -35.59
N ALA A 745 -36.62 10.80 -35.88
CA ALA A 745 -35.39 11.13 -35.16
C ALA A 745 -35.60 12.47 -34.46
N TYR A 746 -35.23 12.54 -33.18
CA TYR A 746 -35.32 13.74 -32.36
C TYR A 746 -33.92 14.22 -32.01
N GLN A 747 -33.74 15.53 -32.02
CA GLN A 747 -32.57 16.20 -31.46
C GLN A 747 -33.08 17.30 -30.54
N VAL A 748 -32.43 17.44 -29.39
CA VAL A 748 -32.69 18.54 -28.46
C VAL A 748 -31.47 19.45 -28.49
N GLN A 749 -31.72 20.75 -28.65
CA GLN A 749 -30.68 21.78 -28.61
C GLN A 749 -30.92 22.70 -27.43
N VAL A 750 -29.85 23.07 -26.73
CA VAL A 750 -29.89 24.15 -25.73
C VAL A 750 -29.78 25.48 -26.46
N ARG A 751 -30.61 26.46 -26.07
CA ARG A 751 -30.58 27.82 -26.59
C ARG A 751 -29.76 28.70 -25.66
N GLU A 752 -28.77 29.40 -26.21
CA GLU A 752 -28.03 30.50 -25.56
C GLU A 752 -28.84 31.81 -25.53
#